data_AF-A0A7G9YB62-F1
#
_entry.id   AF-A0A7G9YB62-F1
#
_cell.length_a   1.000
_cell.length_b   1.000
_cell.length_c   1.000
_cell.angle_alpha   90.00
_cell.angle_beta   90.00
_cell.angle_gamma   90.00
#
_symmetry.space_group_name_H-M   'P 1'
#
loop_
_entity.id
_entity.type
_entity.pdbx_description
1 polymer ?
#
loop_
_entity_poly.entity_id
_entity_poly.type
_entity_poly.pdbx_seq_one_letter_code
_entity_poly.pdbx_strand_id
1 'polypeptide(L)'
;MISFDVLILNILSILSKKVSLKKLSCYILSIFFLLAPQGLLAETSDISDVELLLKPFRAGSDQVLVLYNADWRKDVDGSEPGQDSKEVAEYYVRMHTDPITGEKPYLLGLKCVHREKHLNQWVIREKSQDNKNGIVFVGKGKGPKSGEWARDSRHVEIVIDPGKLLIGWDSVEIWCRSDQNVEKKLVSPIISGIPRKKGRKFVYPDIEEDKARCYRFDAHELFKGTVWVIFKAKNRSGKLVRNLKLKYYDRDDFRFSLRGQDGIVDEKHFQEDVAIPVKQFLEDRANALPDGTLLKDHILYIVVCHGLPFSCEGVLGIERGVTSNTGDHGDLGSLEQRLQTLFYDWVRKIVPPVISMYMPGGPDSNKGVRNYRITTAMRYPLVGRRWNPYMHPDAYSFLARKKEVRFINIPHFPEVRKKISPFLFAYGVSRIDGKGPREAKRLIDYSLYASKFLRPEMDRSVRERLKKENKDKIEDLTERLKKAEKENRWGSDEQECLGFRVISSRKRQGILQGIPFLGRPPEDAIDGIGESKDEGNRNYSGFYPGGMDFTVHSSNGWNMGRSSPIWRQVDQGVTMSACGGPAYGGGPHITNATFWDNRILLRYLFRGRDLGECFLLSTYYINWSTSLLGDPLLHPDLSETVLDDTPPRVAGIEDIKIKLKPVMGKYSGTMTIPVISTKFDPEVAKLSVLYSKEGEDIEQTSHWPIYSTQPYVILRNLEPNTTYVYRPVLTDPYGNSTDLTKDFGRLSFRTGSINDEKTSQPSAPRVAKKRSKSWEIDLLRLRKLSEHGTIEVEFIAGENGLMPSIVSENLNLGIEKGQKETIGIFLAVGGPKRKWHLKSPLKEGEKAVLILRWRRFPLTREVLLQAKDGTEFTLAADVRTPWEQKKLRGSIIIKERNQVKILSAKIRDHALPASSEACRIMVPPVDEVAWRNANE
;
A
#
# COMPACT_ATOMS: atom_id res chain seq x y z
N MET A 1 30.07 34.49 -47.40
CA MET A 1 30.16 33.49 -46.32
C MET A 1 31.57 33.55 -45.75
N ILE A 2 31.74 33.99 -44.51
CA ILE A 2 33.03 33.91 -43.81
C ILE A 2 33.04 32.55 -43.11
N SER A 3 34.06 31.73 -43.33
CA SER A 3 34.18 30.42 -42.68
C SER A 3 34.23 30.59 -41.16
N PHE A 4 33.53 29.70 -40.45
CA PHE A 4 33.42 29.68 -38.98
C PHE A 4 34.80 29.66 -38.29
N ASP A 5 35.81 29.09 -38.96
CA ASP A 5 37.19 29.00 -38.47
C ASP A 5 37.87 30.37 -38.43
N VAL A 6 37.52 31.27 -39.36
CA VAL A 6 38.07 32.65 -39.42
C VAL A 6 37.49 33.52 -38.31
N LEU A 7 36.25 33.25 -37.88
CA LEU A 7 35.61 33.94 -36.75
C LEU A 7 36.25 33.53 -35.41
N ILE A 8 36.52 32.23 -35.23
CA ILE A 8 37.17 31.70 -34.03
C ILE A 8 38.61 32.20 -33.90
N LEU A 9 39.37 32.23 -35.00
CA LEU A 9 40.75 32.73 -35.00
C LEU A 9 40.84 34.23 -34.68
N ASN A 10 39.87 35.03 -35.13
CA ASN A 10 39.81 36.46 -34.78
C ASN A 10 39.43 36.69 -33.30
N ILE A 11 38.52 35.90 -32.75
CA ILE A 11 38.14 35.98 -31.32
C ILE A 11 39.32 35.57 -30.43
N LEU A 12 40.06 34.52 -30.80
CA LEU A 12 41.25 34.07 -30.06
C LEU A 12 42.41 35.09 -30.15
N SER A 13 42.59 35.73 -31.31
CA SER A 13 43.57 36.81 -31.49
C SER A 13 43.29 38.02 -30.58
N ILE A 14 42.01 38.43 -30.48
CA ILE A 14 41.58 39.56 -29.63
C ILE A 14 41.72 39.22 -28.13
N LEU A 15 41.40 37.98 -27.72
CA LEU A 15 41.47 37.57 -26.32
C LEU A 15 42.91 37.35 -25.82
N SER A 16 43.86 37.00 -26.70
CA SER A 16 45.27 36.80 -26.33
C SER A 16 46.00 38.08 -25.90
N LYS A 17 45.50 39.27 -26.29
CA LYS A 17 46.18 40.55 -26.03
C LYS A 17 45.80 41.25 -24.72
N LYS A 18 44.81 40.76 -23.94
CA LYS A 18 44.31 41.50 -22.76
C LYS A 18 44.04 40.70 -21.48
N VAL A 19 44.31 39.39 -21.42
CA VAL A 19 43.93 38.59 -20.22
C VAL A 19 45.03 37.61 -19.82
N SER A 20 45.39 37.61 -18.53
CA SER A 20 46.30 36.66 -17.88
C SER A 20 45.84 35.20 -18.08
N LEU A 21 46.79 34.31 -18.45
CA LEU A 21 46.56 32.90 -18.80
C LEU A 21 45.71 32.11 -17.79
N LYS A 22 45.72 32.47 -16.49
CA LYS A 22 44.90 31.80 -15.47
C LYS A 22 43.39 32.06 -15.62
N LYS A 23 42.98 33.22 -16.15
CA LYS A 23 41.56 33.54 -16.41
C LYS A 23 41.05 32.97 -17.74
N LEU A 24 41.95 32.70 -18.69
CA LEU A 24 41.60 32.12 -19.99
C LEU A 24 41.13 30.67 -19.87
N SER A 25 41.70 29.88 -18.95
CA SER A 25 41.27 28.47 -18.75
C SER A 25 39.83 28.35 -18.22
N CYS A 26 39.40 29.26 -17.34
CA CYS A 26 38.03 29.27 -16.82
C CYS A 26 37.00 29.71 -17.89
N TYR A 27 37.38 30.61 -18.80
CA TYR A 27 36.50 31.08 -19.88
C TYR A 27 36.37 30.04 -21.01
N ILE A 28 37.45 29.34 -21.36
CA ILE A 28 37.42 28.28 -22.38
C ILE A 28 36.60 27.07 -21.89
N LEU A 29 36.70 26.70 -20.60
CA LEU A 29 35.86 25.66 -20.00
C LEU A 29 34.37 26.04 -19.94
N SER A 30 34.05 27.32 -19.79
CA SER A 30 32.66 27.81 -19.76
C SER A 30 32.05 27.86 -21.17
N ILE A 31 32.85 28.17 -22.20
CA ILE A 31 32.42 28.18 -23.60
C ILE A 31 32.25 26.75 -24.14
N PHE A 32 33.10 25.81 -23.75
CA PHE A 32 32.94 24.38 -24.10
C PHE A 32 31.70 23.75 -23.46
N PHE A 33 31.29 24.19 -22.26
CA PHE A 33 30.04 23.72 -21.63
C PHE A 33 28.77 24.35 -22.20
N LEU A 34 28.87 25.46 -22.92
CA LEU A 34 27.75 26.12 -23.59
C LEU A 34 27.57 25.67 -25.06
N LEU A 35 28.57 25.00 -25.66
CA LEU A 35 28.58 24.63 -27.08
C LEU A 35 28.50 23.12 -27.39
N ALA A 36 28.20 22.25 -26.41
CA ALA A 36 27.85 20.86 -26.66
C ALA A 36 26.73 20.38 -25.70
N PRO A 37 25.53 19.92 -26.16
CA PRO A 37 25.10 19.61 -27.53
C PRO A 37 23.97 20.53 -28.03
N GLN A 38 24.23 21.32 -29.08
CA GLN A 38 23.18 21.92 -29.94
C GLN A 38 23.19 21.36 -31.37
N GLY A 39 23.99 20.33 -31.65
CA GLY A 39 24.07 19.68 -32.97
C GLY A 39 22.98 18.65 -33.24
N LEU A 40 21.72 18.91 -32.87
CA LEU A 40 20.58 18.06 -33.25
C LEU A 40 19.24 18.81 -33.29
N LEU A 41 19.24 20.08 -33.73
CA LEU A 41 18.00 20.85 -33.96
C LEU A 41 18.23 21.93 -35.04
N ALA A 42 18.33 21.53 -36.31
CA ALA A 42 18.23 22.46 -37.43
C ALA A 42 17.94 21.74 -38.77
N GLU A 43 16.77 21.11 -38.86
CA GLU A 43 16.03 20.97 -40.12
C GLU A 43 14.56 21.25 -39.80
N THR A 44 14.22 22.53 -39.70
CA THR A 44 12.83 23.00 -39.75
C THR A 44 12.50 23.30 -41.20
N SER A 45 12.32 22.24 -41.99
CA SER A 45 11.45 22.28 -43.16
C SER A 45 10.02 22.10 -42.68
N ASP A 46 9.10 22.92 -43.18
CA ASP A 46 7.64 22.87 -42.99
C ASP A 46 7.08 21.50 -42.55
N ILE A 47 6.98 21.27 -41.24
CA ILE A 47 6.09 20.26 -40.68
C ILE A 47 4.73 20.95 -40.58
N SER A 48 4.07 21.05 -41.73
CA SER A 48 2.62 21.18 -41.77
C SER A 48 2.03 19.99 -41.03
N ASP A 49 1.31 20.27 -39.93
CA ASP A 49 0.24 19.44 -39.35
C ASP A 49 0.43 17.91 -39.34
N VAL A 50 1.64 17.40 -39.08
CA VAL A 50 1.79 16.00 -38.67
C VAL A 50 1.26 15.94 -37.24
N GLU A 51 -0.02 15.58 -37.14
CA GLU A 51 -0.76 15.38 -35.90
C GLU A 51 0.16 14.87 -34.78
N LEU A 52 0.40 15.73 -33.78
CA LEU A 52 1.03 15.43 -32.50
C LEU A 52 0.18 14.46 -31.65
N LEU A 53 -0.63 13.60 -32.29
CA LEU A 53 -1.48 12.66 -31.61
C LEU A 53 -0.63 11.58 -30.97
N LEU A 54 -0.91 11.35 -29.70
CA LEU A 54 -0.27 10.29 -28.93
C LEU A 54 -0.72 8.95 -29.51
N LYS A 55 0.23 8.15 -29.99
CA LYS A 55 -0.11 6.83 -30.53
C LYS A 55 -0.52 5.90 -29.39
N PRO A 56 -1.68 5.22 -29.44
CA PRO A 56 -2.04 4.20 -28.48
C PRO A 56 -1.03 3.04 -28.54
N PHE A 57 -0.88 2.32 -27.44
CA PHE A 57 -0.03 1.15 -27.32
C PHE A 57 -0.68 0.13 -26.40
N ARG A 58 -0.82 -1.08 -26.93
CA ARG A 58 -1.34 -2.23 -26.20
C ARG A 58 -0.36 -3.38 -26.34
N ALA A 59 0.14 -3.86 -25.21
CA ALA A 59 0.99 -5.03 -25.15
C ALA A 59 0.20 -6.30 -25.52
N GLY A 60 0.90 -7.22 -26.19
CA GLY A 60 0.42 -8.57 -26.45
C GLY A 60 0.16 -9.34 -25.16
N SER A 61 -0.70 -10.35 -25.23
CA SER A 61 -1.04 -11.15 -24.05
C SER A 61 0.15 -11.98 -23.57
N ASP A 62 1.01 -12.38 -24.50
CA ASP A 62 2.27 -13.06 -24.29
C ASP A 62 3.43 -12.13 -23.85
N GLN A 63 3.22 -10.81 -23.78
CA GLN A 63 4.21 -9.85 -23.27
C GLN A 63 4.16 -9.69 -21.74
N VAL A 64 3.44 -10.57 -21.05
CA VAL A 64 3.22 -10.53 -19.61
C VAL A 64 3.71 -11.82 -18.94
N LEU A 65 4.45 -11.67 -17.84
CA LEU A 65 4.82 -12.76 -16.94
C LEU A 65 4.03 -12.64 -15.63
N VAL A 66 3.26 -13.66 -15.30
CA VAL A 66 2.46 -13.76 -14.09
C VAL A 66 3.18 -14.62 -13.06
N LEU A 67 3.44 -14.06 -11.88
CA LEU A 67 4.09 -14.72 -10.76
C LEU A 67 3.06 -15.08 -9.70
N TYR A 68 3.06 -16.34 -9.25
CA TYR A 68 2.25 -16.79 -8.13
C TYR A 68 3.07 -17.57 -7.11
N ASN A 69 2.60 -17.63 -5.87
CA ASN A 69 3.25 -18.37 -4.80
C ASN A 69 2.78 -19.83 -4.84
N ALA A 70 3.58 -20.73 -5.40
CA ALA A 70 3.25 -22.15 -5.52
C ALA A 70 3.23 -22.90 -4.16
N ASP A 71 3.78 -22.32 -3.09
CA ASP A 71 3.73 -22.88 -1.73
C ASP A 71 2.55 -22.35 -0.89
N TRP A 72 1.71 -21.50 -1.47
CA TRP A 72 0.51 -21.02 -0.81
C TRP A 72 -0.49 -22.17 -0.63
N ARG A 73 -0.96 -22.35 0.61
CA ARG A 73 -1.90 -23.42 1.01
C ARG A 73 -3.07 -22.90 1.84
N LYS A 74 -3.27 -21.59 1.88
CA LYS A 74 -4.41 -21.02 2.57
C LYS A 74 -5.54 -20.95 1.57
N ASP A 75 -6.71 -21.36 2.04
CA ASP A 75 -7.99 -21.18 1.36
C ASP A 75 -8.80 -20.18 2.17
N VAL A 76 -9.35 -19.17 1.50
CA VAL A 76 -10.29 -18.24 2.10
C VAL A 76 -11.71 -18.53 1.62
N ASP A 77 -12.72 -18.23 2.45
CA ASP A 77 -14.11 -18.47 2.06
C ASP A 77 -14.44 -17.81 0.71
N GLY A 78 -14.89 -18.63 -0.25
CA GLY A 78 -15.24 -18.20 -1.60
C GLY A 78 -14.17 -18.45 -2.67
N SER A 79 -13.04 -19.07 -2.31
CA SER A 79 -12.03 -19.56 -3.25
C SER A 79 -12.22 -21.04 -3.60
N GLU A 80 -11.54 -21.49 -4.65
CA GLU A 80 -11.42 -22.92 -4.96
C GLU A 80 -10.50 -23.60 -3.93
N PRO A 81 -10.81 -24.82 -3.44
CA PRO A 81 -9.96 -25.49 -2.48
C PRO A 81 -8.53 -25.71 -2.99
N GLY A 82 -7.53 -25.36 -2.19
CA GLY A 82 -6.15 -25.81 -2.29
C GLY A 82 -5.10 -24.73 -2.56
N GLN A 83 -5.38 -23.73 -3.41
CA GLN A 83 -4.34 -22.81 -3.92
C GLN A 83 -4.89 -21.47 -4.44
N ASP A 84 -5.24 -20.54 -3.54
CA ASP A 84 -5.77 -19.21 -3.89
C ASP A 84 -4.85 -18.39 -4.82
N SER A 85 -3.53 -18.49 -4.65
CA SER A 85 -2.55 -17.70 -5.43
C SER A 85 -2.54 -18.10 -6.91
N LYS A 86 -2.56 -19.40 -7.16
CA LYS A 86 -2.61 -20.06 -8.46
C LYS A 86 -3.97 -19.84 -9.09
N GLU A 87 -5.05 -19.92 -8.32
CA GLU A 87 -6.41 -19.63 -8.80
C GLU A 87 -6.50 -18.21 -9.40
N VAL A 88 -5.92 -17.20 -8.73
CA VAL A 88 -5.86 -15.83 -9.27
C VAL A 88 -5.01 -15.75 -10.53
N ALA A 89 -3.85 -16.41 -10.53
CA ALA A 89 -2.94 -16.37 -11.65
C ALA A 89 -3.48 -17.08 -12.91
N GLU A 90 -4.12 -18.24 -12.75
CA GLU A 90 -4.81 -18.94 -13.84
C GLU A 90 -6.03 -18.15 -14.33
N TYR A 91 -6.74 -17.47 -13.42
CA TYR A 91 -7.81 -16.55 -13.82
C TYR A 91 -7.26 -15.40 -14.66
N TYR A 92 -6.14 -14.78 -14.26
CA TYR A 92 -5.48 -13.74 -15.05
C TYR A 92 -5.10 -14.24 -16.45
N VAL A 93 -4.43 -15.39 -16.53
CA VAL A 93 -4.03 -16.00 -17.82
C VAL A 93 -5.26 -16.24 -18.68
N ARG A 94 -6.32 -16.85 -18.12
CA ARG A 94 -7.55 -17.13 -18.88
C ARG A 94 -8.22 -15.87 -19.41
N MET A 95 -8.38 -14.85 -18.57
CA MET A 95 -9.06 -13.61 -18.93
C MET A 95 -8.27 -12.77 -19.94
N HIS A 96 -6.95 -12.96 -20.02
CA HIS A 96 -6.09 -12.28 -20.99
C HIS A 96 -5.67 -13.14 -22.18
N THR A 97 -5.99 -14.44 -22.21
CA THR A 97 -5.71 -15.29 -23.37
C THR A 97 -6.45 -14.75 -24.58
N ASP A 98 -5.74 -14.56 -25.68
CA ASP A 98 -6.33 -14.27 -26.98
C ASP A 98 -6.96 -15.56 -27.55
N PRO A 99 -8.27 -15.61 -27.77
CA PRO A 99 -8.97 -16.78 -28.28
C PRO A 99 -8.72 -17.02 -29.77
N ILE A 100 -8.23 -16.01 -30.51
CA ILE A 100 -7.93 -16.12 -31.94
C ILE A 100 -6.51 -16.67 -32.12
N THR A 101 -5.52 -16.04 -31.50
CA THR A 101 -4.11 -16.43 -31.67
C THR A 101 -3.67 -17.53 -30.70
N GLY A 102 -4.38 -17.70 -29.58
CA GLY A 102 -3.97 -18.57 -28.48
C GLY A 102 -2.84 -17.99 -27.62
N GLU A 103 -2.34 -16.79 -27.96
CA GLU A 103 -1.35 -16.07 -27.16
C GLU A 103 -1.89 -15.77 -25.77
N LYS A 104 -1.07 -16.00 -24.75
CA LYS A 104 -1.48 -15.88 -23.37
C LYS A 104 -0.32 -15.46 -22.48
N PRO A 105 -0.60 -14.85 -21.32
CA PRO A 105 0.44 -14.55 -20.36
C PRO A 105 1.22 -15.80 -19.94
N TYR A 106 2.53 -15.64 -19.77
CA TYR A 106 3.39 -16.67 -19.21
C TYR A 106 3.13 -16.79 -17.72
N LEU A 107 3.20 -18.02 -17.19
CA LEU A 107 2.86 -18.31 -15.80
C LEU A 107 4.03 -18.99 -15.09
N LEU A 108 4.52 -18.39 -13.99
CA LEU A 108 5.60 -18.94 -13.18
C LEU A 108 5.19 -19.07 -11.72
N GLY A 109 5.24 -20.30 -11.22
CA GLY A 109 5.02 -20.62 -9.81
C GLY A 109 6.31 -20.58 -9.01
N LEU A 110 6.44 -19.60 -8.13
CA LEU A 110 7.59 -19.45 -7.24
C LEU A 110 7.44 -20.40 -6.05
N LYS A 111 8.51 -21.13 -5.73
CA LYS A 111 8.60 -22.01 -4.57
C LYS A 111 9.76 -21.56 -3.71
N CYS A 112 9.56 -21.60 -2.40
CA CYS A 112 10.62 -21.42 -1.44
C CYS A 112 11.53 -22.65 -1.51
N VAL A 113 12.78 -22.45 -1.89
CA VAL A 113 13.78 -23.55 -1.90
C VAL A 113 14.17 -23.95 -0.49
N HIS A 114 13.83 -23.11 0.47
CA HIS A 114 14.02 -23.29 1.90
C HIS A 114 12.79 -23.95 2.52
N ARG A 115 12.98 -24.91 3.44
CA ARG A 115 11.86 -25.53 4.20
C ARG A 115 11.13 -24.55 5.15
N GLU A 116 11.47 -23.26 5.09
CA GLU A 116 11.06 -22.19 5.99
C GLU A 116 9.87 -21.36 5.46
N LYS A 117 9.36 -21.68 4.26
CA LYS A 117 8.17 -21.06 3.64
C LYS A 117 8.24 -19.52 3.60
N HIS A 118 9.37 -18.94 3.20
CA HIS A 118 9.56 -17.48 3.13
C HIS A 118 8.48 -16.79 2.29
N LEU A 119 8.09 -17.38 1.17
CA LEU A 119 7.06 -16.84 0.27
C LEU A 119 5.67 -16.73 0.94
N ASN A 120 5.40 -17.48 2.00
CA ASN A 120 4.12 -17.41 2.73
C ASN A 120 4.11 -16.32 3.81
N GLN A 121 5.23 -15.62 3.99
CA GLN A 121 5.35 -14.49 4.89
C GLN A 121 5.04 -13.18 4.15
N TRP A 122 4.67 -12.15 4.90
CA TRP A 122 4.42 -10.83 4.31
C TRP A 122 5.71 -10.12 3.86
N VAL A 123 6.86 -10.51 4.41
CA VAL A 123 8.21 -10.06 4.06
C VAL A 123 9.12 -11.27 3.85
N ILE A 124 9.92 -11.26 2.78
CA ILE A 124 11.07 -12.17 2.63
C ILE A 124 12.19 -11.66 3.53
N ARG A 125 12.42 -12.38 4.63
CA ARG A 125 13.46 -12.06 5.62
C ARG A 125 14.77 -12.72 5.25
N GLU A 126 15.86 -12.06 5.59
CA GLU A 126 17.20 -12.49 5.22
C GLU A 126 17.96 -13.03 6.43
N LYS A 127 18.78 -14.06 6.20
CA LYS A 127 19.56 -14.67 7.28
C LYS A 127 20.78 -13.84 7.66
N SER A 128 21.49 -13.32 6.66
CA SER A 128 22.60 -12.39 6.90
C SER A 128 22.07 -10.99 7.16
N GLN A 129 22.74 -10.29 8.06
CA GLN A 129 22.40 -8.94 8.52
C GLN A 129 23.66 -8.08 8.66
N ASP A 130 24.83 -8.60 8.27
CA ASP A 130 26.14 -8.01 8.52
C ASP A 130 26.45 -6.86 7.54
N ASN A 131 25.77 -6.82 6.39
CA ASN A 131 25.98 -5.81 5.34
C ASN A 131 24.73 -5.02 4.95
N LYS A 132 23.89 -4.81 5.96
CA LYS A 132 22.83 -3.79 6.01
C LYS A 132 23.21 -2.38 5.52
N ASN A 133 24.49 -2.06 5.39
CA ASN A 133 24.98 -0.75 4.91
C ASN A 133 25.49 -0.76 3.47
N GLY A 134 25.51 -1.92 2.81
CA GLY A 134 26.07 -2.13 1.49
C GLY A 134 27.59 -1.92 1.41
N ILE A 135 28.30 -2.02 2.53
CA ILE A 135 29.74 -1.80 2.61
C ILE A 135 30.45 -2.87 3.43
N VAL A 136 31.70 -3.14 3.07
CA VAL A 136 32.64 -3.97 3.82
C VAL A 136 33.86 -3.13 4.23
N PHE A 137 34.38 -3.39 5.42
CA PHE A 137 35.63 -2.80 5.90
C PHE A 137 36.83 -3.55 5.31
N VAL A 138 37.70 -2.84 4.59
CA VAL A 138 38.93 -3.33 3.97
C VAL A 138 40.19 -2.68 4.55
N GLY A 139 40.04 -1.82 5.56
CA GLY A 139 41.15 -1.19 6.27
C GLY A 139 41.93 -2.18 7.14
N LYS A 140 43.09 -1.74 7.65
CA LYS A 140 43.88 -2.54 8.59
C LYS A 140 43.24 -2.51 9.98
N GLY A 141 43.21 -3.66 10.65
CA GLY A 141 42.71 -3.82 12.02
C GLY A 141 41.32 -4.43 12.08
N LYS A 142 40.67 -4.32 13.25
CA LYS A 142 39.32 -4.85 13.46
C LYS A 142 38.29 -3.83 12.97
N GLY A 143 37.57 -4.20 11.92
CA GLY A 143 36.38 -3.48 11.44
C GLY A 143 35.27 -3.38 12.49
N PRO A 144 34.20 -2.63 12.19
CA PRO A 144 33.03 -2.56 13.05
C PRO A 144 32.41 -3.95 13.24
N LYS A 145 32.00 -4.27 14.47
CA LYS A 145 31.24 -5.50 14.74
C LYS A 145 29.87 -5.46 14.05
N SER A 146 29.23 -6.63 13.91
CA SER A 146 27.82 -6.69 13.47
C SER A 146 26.94 -5.80 14.37
N GLY A 147 26.17 -4.90 13.75
CA GLY A 147 25.36 -3.88 14.43
C GLY A 147 26.13 -2.68 14.99
N GLU A 148 27.47 -2.67 14.95
CA GLU A 148 28.28 -1.50 15.33
C GLU A 148 28.20 -0.42 14.25
N TRP A 149 28.04 0.82 14.70
CA TRP A 149 27.97 1.97 13.81
C TRP A 149 29.38 2.42 13.43
N ALA A 150 29.70 2.33 12.14
CA ALA A 150 30.93 2.87 11.58
C ALA A 150 30.86 4.41 11.54
N ARG A 151 31.37 5.07 12.60
CA ARG A 151 31.45 6.54 12.66
C ARG A 151 32.58 7.05 11.79
N ASP A 152 32.33 8.08 11.00
CA ASP A 152 33.36 8.66 10.13
C ASP A 152 34.33 9.56 10.88
N SER A 153 35.62 9.21 10.87
CA SER A 153 36.70 9.96 11.52
C SER A 153 36.88 11.37 10.97
N ARG A 154 36.34 11.67 9.78
CA ARG A 154 36.37 13.01 9.16
C ARG A 154 35.34 13.97 9.72
N HIS A 155 34.37 13.44 10.46
CA HIS A 155 33.25 14.20 10.99
C HIS A 155 33.09 13.98 12.50
N VAL A 156 34.15 14.24 13.27
CA VAL A 156 34.06 14.23 14.73
C VAL A 156 33.43 15.53 15.20
N GLU A 157 32.26 15.43 15.81
CA GLU A 157 31.50 16.56 16.30
C GLU A 157 30.86 16.23 17.66
N ILE A 158 31.32 16.91 18.71
CA ILE A 158 30.89 16.69 20.10
C ILE A 158 30.34 18.02 20.65
N VAL A 159 29.05 18.02 20.95
CA VAL A 159 28.31 19.12 21.58
C VAL A 159 28.26 18.89 23.08
N ILE A 160 28.58 19.93 23.83
CA ILE A 160 28.43 19.97 25.28
C ILE A 160 27.46 21.07 25.63
N ASP A 161 26.33 20.66 26.18
CA ASP A 161 25.39 21.56 26.82
C ASP A 161 25.70 21.63 28.32
N PRO A 162 26.06 22.82 28.86
CA PRO A 162 26.32 22.96 30.28
C PRO A 162 25.09 22.60 31.12
N GLY A 163 23.85 22.81 30.64
CA GLY A 163 22.65 22.55 31.42
C GLY A 163 22.74 23.15 32.83
N LYS A 164 22.66 22.30 33.88
CA LYS A 164 22.89 22.70 35.29
C LYS A 164 24.33 22.50 35.78
N LEU A 165 25.22 21.96 34.96
CA LEU A 165 26.60 21.64 35.30
C LEU A 165 27.52 22.80 34.89
N LEU A 166 28.19 23.42 35.87
CA LEU A 166 29.17 24.47 35.63
C LEU A 166 30.47 23.87 35.06
N ILE A 167 30.56 23.79 33.74
CA ILE A 167 31.72 23.21 33.04
C ILE A 167 32.91 24.18 33.13
N GLY A 168 34.08 23.66 33.52
CA GLY A 168 35.34 24.38 33.40
C GLY A 168 35.83 24.21 31.97
N TRP A 169 35.56 25.16 31.08
CA TRP A 169 35.82 25.00 29.64
C TRP A 169 37.29 24.75 29.30
N ASP A 170 38.21 25.24 30.12
CA ASP A 170 39.66 25.03 29.98
C ASP A 170 40.11 23.62 30.40
N SER A 171 39.23 22.86 31.06
CA SER A 171 39.48 21.47 31.44
C SER A 171 39.11 20.45 30.35
N VAL A 172 38.65 20.93 29.19
CA VAL A 172 38.28 20.06 28.08
C VAL A 172 39.53 19.54 27.39
N GLU A 173 39.69 18.22 27.43
CA GLU A 173 40.80 17.52 26.81
C GLU A 173 40.26 16.53 25.77
N ILE A 174 40.78 16.65 24.54
CA ILE A 174 40.42 15.75 23.44
C ILE A 174 41.69 15.09 22.92
N TRP A 175 41.69 13.77 22.84
CA TRP A 175 42.78 13.01 22.24
C TRP A 175 42.26 12.08 21.16
N CYS A 176 43.07 11.91 20.12
CA CYS A 176 42.94 10.79 19.20
C CYS A 176 44.00 9.75 19.53
N ARG A 177 43.59 8.49 19.55
CA ARG A 177 44.51 7.36 19.65
C ARG A 177 44.31 6.42 18.48
N SER A 178 45.34 6.20 17.68
CA SER A 178 45.29 5.23 16.58
C SER A 178 45.09 3.81 17.12
N ASP A 179 44.22 3.04 16.46
CA ASP A 179 44.01 1.63 16.80
C ASP A 179 45.15 0.74 16.28
N GLN A 180 45.94 1.23 15.30
CA GLN A 180 47.00 0.45 14.65
C GLN A 180 48.34 0.52 15.39
N ASN A 181 48.79 1.72 15.76
CA ASN A 181 50.10 1.93 16.39
C ASN A 181 49.99 2.37 17.87
N VAL A 182 48.76 2.50 18.40
CA VAL A 182 48.46 2.91 19.79
C VAL A 182 48.94 4.32 20.15
N GLU A 183 49.52 5.05 19.18
CA GLU A 183 49.98 6.43 19.35
C GLU A 183 48.81 7.34 19.70
N LYS A 184 49.04 8.27 20.62
CA LYS A 184 48.03 9.18 21.16
C LYS A 184 48.46 10.63 20.92
N LYS A 185 47.63 11.40 20.21
CA LYS A 185 47.84 12.83 19.93
C LYS A 185 46.76 13.67 20.62
N LEU A 186 47.17 14.79 21.21
CA LEU A 186 46.24 15.83 21.67
C LEU A 186 45.64 16.52 20.44
N VAL A 187 44.35 16.82 20.49
CA VAL A 187 43.61 17.45 19.39
C VAL A 187 43.40 18.93 19.70
N SER A 188 43.61 19.77 18.70
CA SER A 188 43.21 21.19 18.69
C SER A 188 41.91 21.34 17.90
N PRO A 189 40.73 21.18 18.52
CA PRO A 189 39.46 21.24 17.81
C PRO A 189 39.10 22.67 17.39
N ILE A 190 38.30 22.78 16.34
CA ILE A 190 37.54 24.00 16.05
C ILE A 190 36.39 24.07 17.07
N ILE A 191 36.37 25.14 17.87
CA ILE A 191 35.35 25.38 18.88
C ILE A 191 34.37 26.42 18.37
N SER A 192 33.07 26.16 18.55
CA SER A 192 31.98 27.05 18.13
C SER A 192 30.79 26.91 19.09
N GLY A 193 29.79 27.78 18.97
CA GLY A 193 28.49 27.55 19.62
C GLY A 193 27.72 26.38 19.00
N ILE A 194 26.58 25.99 19.59
CA ILE A 194 25.77 24.88 19.05
C ILE A 194 25.34 25.19 17.60
N PRO A 195 25.53 24.24 16.66
CA PRO A 195 25.05 24.40 15.30
C PRO A 195 23.55 24.62 15.24
N ARG A 196 23.12 25.72 14.64
CA ARG A 196 21.72 26.00 14.34
C ARG A 196 21.44 25.64 12.88
N LYS A 197 20.33 24.94 12.64
CA LYS A 197 19.92 24.61 11.27
C LYS A 197 19.26 25.84 10.64
N LYS A 198 19.86 26.40 9.59
CA LYS A 198 19.25 27.48 8.78
C LYS A 198 19.11 26.97 7.34
N GLY A 199 17.89 26.56 6.97
CA GLY A 199 17.63 25.90 5.69
C GLY A 199 18.31 24.52 5.58
N ARG A 200 19.07 24.30 4.50
CA ARG A 200 19.80 23.03 4.24
C ARG A 200 21.20 22.97 4.87
N LYS A 201 21.71 24.08 5.44
CA LYS A 201 23.05 24.16 6.00
C LYS A 201 23.01 24.34 7.52
N PHE A 202 24.02 23.79 8.19
CA PHE A 202 24.28 24.13 9.59
C PHE A 202 25.10 25.41 9.65
N VAL A 203 24.67 26.33 10.49
CA VAL A 203 25.42 27.54 10.84
C VAL A 203 25.99 27.34 12.23
N TYR A 204 27.28 27.54 12.36
CA TYR A 204 28.02 27.42 13.61
C TYR A 204 28.25 28.84 14.13
N PRO A 205 27.50 29.29 15.14
CA PRO A 205 27.67 30.63 15.69
C PRO A 205 28.95 30.74 16.52
N ASP A 206 29.32 31.96 16.86
CA ASP A 206 30.39 32.23 17.82
C ASP A 206 30.06 31.69 19.21
N ILE A 207 31.09 31.57 20.04
CA ILE A 207 30.96 31.06 21.41
C ILE A 207 30.38 32.18 22.28
N GLU A 208 29.24 31.91 22.90
CA GLU A 208 28.66 32.76 23.94
C GLU A 208 29.11 32.25 25.33
N GLU A 209 29.35 33.18 26.26
CA GLU A 209 29.81 32.85 27.61
C GLU A 209 28.77 32.00 28.37
N ASP A 210 29.24 30.99 29.12
CA ASP A 210 28.41 30.00 29.84
C ASP A 210 27.34 29.25 29.01
N LYS A 211 27.43 29.29 27.67
CA LYS A 211 26.58 28.51 26.77
C LYS A 211 27.27 27.26 26.24
N ALA A 212 26.45 26.41 25.65
CA ALA A 212 26.87 25.16 25.05
C ALA A 212 27.89 25.33 23.90
N ARG A 213 28.90 24.46 23.89
CA ARG A 213 30.00 24.48 22.91
C ARG A 213 29.98 23.24 22.02
N CYS A 214 30.37 23.41 20.77
CA CYS A 214 30.55 22.36 19.79
C CYS A 214 32.02 22.26 19.41
N TYR A 215 32.60 21.08 19.63
CA TYR A 215 33.99 20.74 19.31
C TYR A 215 34.03 19.92 18.03
N ARG A 216 34.75 20.40 17.02
CA ARG A 216 34.83 19.78 15.68
C ARG A 216 36.25 19.60 15.21
N PHE A 217 36.55 18.47 14.60
CA PHE A 217 37.85 18.21 13.97
C PHE A 217 37.78 17.01 13.02
N ASP A 218 38.76 16.91 12.12
CA ASP A 218 39.00 15.73 11.29
C ASP A 218 40.08 14.86 11.97
N ALA A 219 39.68 13.73 12.55
CA ALA A 219 40.60 12.80 13.19
C ALA A 219 41.48 12.05 12.17
N HIS A 220 41.06 12.00 10.91
CA HIS A 220 41.80 11.37 9.81
C HIS A 220 42.98 12.23 9.32
N GLU A 221 43.01 13.52 9.63
CA GLU A 221 44.20 14.36 9.46
C GLU A 221 45.30 14.00 10.47
N LEU A 222 44.94 13.48 11.67
CA LEU A 222 45.89 13.09 12.70
C LEU A 222 46.43 11.67 12.51
N PHE A 223 45.54 10.75 12.12
CA PHE A 223 45.83 9.33 11.90
C PHE A 223 44.96 8.78 10.77
N LYS A 224 45.58 8.13 9.78
CA LYS A 224 44.84 7.35 8.77
C LYS A 224 44.27 6.07 9.40
N GLY A 225 43.08 5.68 8.97
CA GLY A 225 42.41 4.46 9.43
C GLY A 225 41.60 4.61 10.72
N THR A 226 41.53 3.52 11.50
CA THR A 226 40.67 3.44 12.68
C THR A 226 41.27 4.14 13.90
N VAL A 227 40.47 4.99 14.57
CA VAL A 227 40.91 5.82 15.69
C VAL A 227 39.92 5.81 16.86
N TRP A 228 40.44 5.97 18.07
CA TRP A 228 39.67 6.24 19.28
C TRP A 228 39.73 7.73 19.60
N VAL A 229 38.57 8.38 19.63
CA VAL A 229 38.42 9.73 20.17
C VAL A 229 38.09 9.62 21.64
N ILE A 230 38.95 10.21 22.48
CA ILE A 230 38.78 10.30 23.92
C ILE A 230 38.51 11.75 24.25
N PHE A 231 37.37 12.02 24.86
CA PHE A 231 36.94 13.36 25.25
C PHE A 231 36.71 13.39 26.76
N LYS A 232 37.34 14.33 27.46
CA LYS A 232 37.12 14.56 28.89
C LYS A 232 36.80 16.02 29.15
N ALA A 233 35.90 16.27 30.11
CA ALA A 233 35.65 17.60 30.65
C ALA A 233 35.39 17.51 32.15
N LYS A 234 35.89 18.49 32.90
CA LYS A 234 35.66 18.66 34.33
C LYS A 234 34.80 19.90 34.58
N ASN A 235 34.14 19.95 35.72
CA ASN A 235 33.52 21.18 36.21
C ASN A 235 34.58 22.13 36.79
N ARG A 236 34.17 23.33 37.19
CA ARG A 236 35.05 24.31 37.86
C ARG A 236 35.68 23.79 39.17
N SER A 237 35.12 22.74 39.79
CA SER A 237 35.69 22.09 40.99
C SER A 237 36.62 20.91 40.66
N GLY A 238 37.00 20.71 39.40
CA GLY A 238 37.89 19.63 38.96
C GLY A 238 37.25 18.24 38.89
N LYS A 239 35.97 18.09 39.22
CA LYS A 239 35.22 16.83 39.10
C LYS A 239 34.90 16.55 37.63
N LEU A 240 35.20 15.33 37.19
CA LEU A 240 34.88 14.87 35.84
C LEU A 240 33.36 14.89 35.60
N VAL A 241 32.90 15.72 34.67
CA VAL A 241 31.48 15.83 34.27
C VAL A 241 31.20 15.15 32.93
N ARG A 242 32.24 14.94 32.11
CA ARG A 242 32.13 14.26 30.83
C ARG A 242 33.33 13.37 30.59
N ASN A 243 33.07 12.14 30.14
CA ASN A 243 34.09 11.21 29.69
C ASN A 243 33.51 10.35 28.56
N LEU A 244 33.97 10.58 27.33
CA LEU A 244 33.58 9.81 26.16
C LEU A 244 34.81 9.11 25.60
N LYS A 245 34.63 7.86 25.19
CA LYS A 245 35.61 7.11 24.41
C LYS A 245 34.86 6.46 23.26
N LEU A 246 35.07 6.99 22.06
CA LEU A 246 34.30 6.66 20.87
C LEU A 246 35.24 6.16 19.78
N LYS A 247 34.86 5.07 19.12
CA LYS A 247 35.59 4.53 17.98
C LYS A 247 35.07 5.16 16.69
N TYR A 248 36.00 5.63 15.87
CA TYR A 248 35.80 6.21 14.56
C TYR A 248 36.65 5.46 13.53
N TYR A 249 36.19 5.44 12.29
CA TYR A 249 36.79 4.72 11.19
C TYR A 249 37.00 5.67 10.03
N ASP A 250 38.04 5.42 9.23
CA ASP A 250 38.25 6.12 7.98
C ASP A 250 37.26 5.60 6.93
N ARG A 251 36.48 6.51 6.31
CA ARG A 251 35.56 6.13 5.24
C ARG A 251 36.29 5.46 4.06
N ASP A 252 37.54 5.79 3.80
CA ASP A 252 38.29 5.20 2.68
C ASP A 252 38.75 3.77 2.97
N ASP A 253 38.60 3.29 4.20
CA ASP A 253 38.75 1.88 4.56
C ASP A 253 37.49 1.05 4.27
N PHE A 254 36.47 1.63 3.64
CA PHE A 254 35.26 0.90 3.27
C PHE A 254 35.08 0.84 1.76
N ARG A 255 34.54 -0.28 1.28
CA ARG A 255 34.17 -0.50 -0.13
C ARG A 255 32.75 -0.99 -0.21
N PHE A 256 32.08 -0.68 -1.31
CA PHE A 256 30.79 -1.26 -1.62
C PHE A 256 30.87 -2.80 -1.63
N SER A 257 29.86 -3.47 -1.08
CA SER A 257 29.75 -4.93 -1.11
C SER A 257 28.28 -5.36 -1.21
N LEU A 258 28.01 -6.39 -2.01
CA LEU A 258 26.74 -7.12 -2.00
C LEU A 258 26.67 -8.20 -0.91
N ARG A 259 27.84 -8.67 -0.45
CA ARG A 259 28.03 -9.93 0.28
C ARG A 259 28.47 -9.75 1.72
N GLY A 260 28.61 -8.51 2.15
CA GLY A 260 29.16 -8.21 3.45
C GLY A 260 30.53 -8.79 3.76
N GLN A 261 30.71 -9.09 5.03
CA GLN A 261 31.98 -9.54 5.62
C GLN A 261 31.98 -11.05 5.81
N ASP A 262 30.81 -11.67 5.93
CA ASP A 262 30.60 -13.12 5.95
C ASP A 262 30.62 -13.77 4.54
N GLY A 263 30.61 -12.97 3.47
CA GLY A 263 30.64 -13.43 2.08
C GLY A 263 29.27 -13.88 1.54
N ILE A 264 28.23 -13.77 2.36
CA ILE A 264 26.85 -14.15 2.04
C ILE A 264 26.11 -12.92 1.49
N VAL A 265 25.42 -13.10 0.36
CA VAL A 265 24.59 -12.04 -0.21
C VAL A 265 23.48 -11.67 0.77
N ASP A 266 23.32 -10.38 1.08
CA ASP A 266 22.30 -9.92 2.05
C ASP A 266 20.85 -10.11 1.57
N GLU A 267 20.63 -10.39 0.29
CA GLU A 267 19.33 -10.73 -0.32
C GLU A 267 19.28 -12.19 -0.74
N LYS A 268 20.02 -13.06 -0.07
CA LYS A 268 20.15 -14.46 -0.48
C LYS A 268 18.79 -15.13 -0.67
N HIS A 269 17.87 -14.98 0.28
CA HIS A 269 16.56 -15.62 0.19
C HIS A 269 15.69 -15.01 -0.91
N PHE A 270 15.67 -13.67 -1.07
CA PHE A 270 15.00 -13.06 -2.23
C PHE A 270 15.62 -13.53 -3.55
N GLN A 271 16.93 -13.64 -3.64
CA GLN A 271 17.60 -14.12 -4.85
C GLN A 271 17.21 -15.57 -5.16
N GLU A 272 17.30 -16.46 -4.17
CA GLU A 272 17.03 -17.89 -4.36
C GLU A 272 15.55 -18.22 -4.55
N ASP A 273 14.65 -17.56 -3.80
CA ASP A 273 13.21 -17.85 -3.84
C ASP A 273 12.46 -17.05 -4.93
N VAL A 274 13.03 -15.95 -5.45
CA VAL A 274 12.37 -15.06 -6.43
C VAL A 274 13.26 -14.70 -7.61
N ALA A 275 14.36 -13.97 -7.41
CA ALA A 275 15.07 -13.32 -8.51
C ALA A 275 15.73 -14.32 -9.48
N ILE A 276 16.38 -15.36 -8.96
CA ILE A 276 17.04 -16.41 -9.74
C ILE A 276 15.99 -17.24 -10.51
N PRO A 277 14.91 -17.77 -9.89
CA PRO A 277 13.85 -18.45 -10.62
C PRO A 277 13.25 -17.62 -11.75
N VAL A 278 12.99 -16.33 -11.51
CA VAL A 278 12.45 -15.42 -12.53
C VAL A 278 13.45 -15.21 -13.67
N LYS A 279 14.74 -14.95 -13.36
CA LYS A 279 15.79 -14.80 -14.39
C LYS A 279 15.96 -16.06 -15.20
N GLN A 280 16.05 -17.22 -14.54
CA GLN A 280 16.15 -18.52 -15.20
C GLN A 280 14.98 -18.72 -16.16
N PHE A 281 13.75 -18.46 -15.72
CA PHE A 281 12.57 -18.57 -16.58
C PHE A 281 12.63 -17.64 -17.80
N LEU A 282 13.04 -16.38 -17.59
CA LEU A 282 13.11 -15.36 -18.64
C LEU A 282 14.25 -15.59 -19.64
N GLU A 283 15.35 -16.22 -19.21
CA GLU A 283 16.55 -16.46 -20.00
C GLU A 283 16.66 -17.91 -20.53
N ASP A 284 15.72 -18.79 -20.16
CA ASP A 284 15.66 -20.16 -20.66
C ASP A 284 15.29 -20.18 -22.14
N ARG A 285 16.16 -20.79 -22.95
CA ARG A 285 15.93 -20.97 -24.39
C ARG A 285 14.73 -21.86 -24.68
N ALA A 286 14.34 -22.74 -23.77
CA ALA A 286 13.13 -23.55 -23.91
C ALA A 286 11.84 -22.72 -23.82
N ASN A 287 11.90 -21.52 -23.22
CA ASN A 287 10.78 -20.60 -23.13
C ASN A 287 10.84 -19.49 -24.21
N ALA A 288 11.87 -19.48 -25.07
CA ALA A 288 12.02 -18.46 -26.10
C ALA A 288 10.88 -18.51 -27.12
N LEU A 289 10.62 -17.38 -27.77
CA LEU A 289 9.72 -17.31 -28.91
C LEU A 289 10.24 -18.19 -30.08
N PRO A 290 9.38 -18.56 -31.05
CA PRO A 290 9.77 -19.40 -32.19
C PRO A 290 10.94 -18.85 -33.02
N ASP A 291 11.16 -17.52 -33.00
CA ASP A 291 12.27 -16.84 -33.67
C ASP A 291 13.58 -16.84 -32.86
N GLY A 292 13.58 -17.44 -31.67
CA GLY A 292 14.71 -17.49 -30.75
C GLY A 292 14.82 -16.30 -29.79
N THR A 293 13.90 -15.33 -29.85
CA THR A 293 13.88 -14.19 -28.92
C THR A 293 13.60 -14.68 -27.50
N LEU A 294 14.49 -14.35 -26.55
CA LEU A 294 14.32 -14.70 -25.15
C LEU A 294 13.17 -13.90 -24.51
N LEU A 295 12.47 -14.52 -23.57
CA LEU A 295 11.38 -13.86 -22.84
C LEU A 295 11.86 -12.61 -22.09
N LYS A 296 13.12 -12.58 -21.63
CA LYS A 296 13.72 -11.39 -21.05
C LYS A 296 13.54 -10.14 -21.92
N ASP A 297 13.67 -10.28 -23.23
CA ASP A 297 13.63 -9.17 -24.20
C ASP A 297 12.22 -8.94 -24.76
N HIS A 298 11.36 -9.98 -24.72
CA HIS A 298 9.96 -9.93 -25.14
C HIS A 298 9.01 -9.36 -24.07
N ILE A 299 9.15 -9.83 -22.83
CA ILE A 299 8.25 -9.49 -21.72
C ILE A 299 8.37 -8.00 -21.38
N LEU A 300 7.22 -7.33 -21.31
CA LEU A 300 7.13 -5.93 -20.90
C LEU A 300 6.73 -5.80 -19.44
N TYR A 301 5.78 -6.64 -19.00
CA TYR A 301 5.17 -6.52 -17.68
C TYR A 301 5.32 -7.77 -16.83
N ILE A 302 5.53 -7.58 -15.53
CA ILE A 302 5.49 -8.65 -14.53
C ILE A 302 4.31 -8.37 -13.60
N VAL A 303 3.42 -9.35 -13.46
CA VAL A 303 2.28 -9.32 -12.55
C VAL A 303 2.59 -10.15 -11.32
N VAL A 304 2.55 -9.52 -10.15
CA VAL A 304 2.66 -10.22 -8.86
C VAL A 304 1.26 -10.53 -8.34
N CYS A 305 0.90 -11.82 -8.28
CA CYS A 305 -0.42 -12.23 -7.81
C CYS A 305 -0.50 -12.39 -6.29
N HIS A 306 -1.75 -12.40 -5.81
CA HIS A 306 -2.16 -12.70 -4.44
C HIS A 306 -1.35 -13.83 -3.80
N GLY A 307 -0.96 -13.68 -2.54
CA GLY A 307 -0.25 -14.70 -1.76
C GLY A 307 1.27 -14.66 -1.86
N LEU A 308 1.84 -13.85 -2.76
CA LEU A 308 3.27 -13.52 -2.73
C LEU A 308 3.57 -12.43 -1.67
N PRO A 309 4.78 -12.42 -1.08
CA PRO A 309 5.17 -11.41 -0.11
C PRO A 309 5.01 -9.98 -0.63
N PHE A 310 4.69 -9.03 0.24
CA PHE A 310 4.54 -7.62 -0.13
C PHE A 310 5.87 -6.86 -0.16
N SER A 311 6.89 -7.43 0.46
CA SER A 311 8.15 -6.76 0.70
C SER A 311 9.28 -7.78 0.88
N CYS A 312 10.50 -7.30 0.77
CA CYS A 312 11.71 -8.03 1.14
C CYS A 312 12.69 -7.06 1.81
N GLU A 313 13.70 -7.60 2.48
CA GLU A 313 14.77 -6.77 3.02
C GLU A 313 15.51 -6.05 1.90
N GLY A 314 15.64 -4.73 2.06
CA GLY A 314 16.31 -3.81 1.17
C GLY A 314 17.82 -3.97 1.33
N VAL A 315 18.47 -4.36 0.25
CA VAL A 315 19.91 -4.63 0.21
C VAL A 315 20.75 -3.47 -0.26
N LEU A 316 22.06 -3.54 -0.08
CA LEU A 316 23.03 -2.60 -0.68
C LEU A 316 22.99 -1.21 -0.05
N GLY A 317 22.33 -1.08 1.09
CA GLY A 317 21.96 0.20 1.66
C GLY A 317 20.82 0.89 0.89
N ILE A 318 20.15 0.21 -0.06
CA ILE A 318 18.94 0.71 -0.73
C ILE A 318 17.94 1.20 0.29
N GLU A 319 17.34 2.33 -0.09
CA GLU A 319 16.90 3.31 0.86
C GLU A 319 15.99 2.79 1.94
N ARG A 320 16.35 3.28 3.10
CA ARG A 320 15.62 3.16 4.30
C ARG A 320 14.91 4.48 4.50
N GLY A 321 13.64 4.58 4.12
CA GLY A 321 13.07 5.91 3.85
C GLY A 321 12.93 6.79 5.08
N VAL A 322 12.66 8.07 4.87
CA VAL A 322 12.35 9.05 5.93
C VAL A 322 11.23 8.46 6.79
N THR A 323 11.33 8.41 8.12
CA THR A 323 10.12 8.25 8.97
C THR A 323 9.75 9.61 9.56
N SER A 324 8.68 9.69 10.35
CA SER A 324 8.38 10.90 11.14
C SER A 324 9.54 11.29 12.07
N ASN A 325 10.45 10.36 12.34
CA ASN A 325 11.71 10.62 13.02
C ASN A 325 12.82 10.77 11.97
N THR A 326 13.39 11.96 11.86
CA THR A 326 14.67 12.13 11.16
C THR A 326 15.68 11.13 11.74
N GLY A 327 16.15 10.16 10.93
CA GLY A 327 17.13 9.16 11.35
C GLY A 327 16.61 7.74 11.57
N ASP A 328 15.29 7.54 11.69
CA ASP A 328 14.68 6.21 11.62
C ASP A 328 14.28 5.95 10.17
N HIS A 329 14.94 4.94 9.65
CA HIS A 329 15.08 4.61 8.25
C HIS A 329 15.00 3.09 8.29
N GLY A 330 13.83 2.53 7.99
CA GLY A 330 13.60 1.10 8.02
C GLY A 330 14.17 0.36 6.80
N ASP A 331 14.48 -0.92 6.90
CA ASP A 331 15.23 -1.69 5.88
C ASP A 331 14.39 -2.48 4.87
N LEU A 332 13.13 -2.13 4.64
CA LEU A 332 12.24 -2.92 3.79
C LEU A 332 11.89 -2.21 2.48
N GLY A 333 11.99 -2.94 1.36
CA GLY A 333 11.60 -2.49 0.01
C GLY A 333 10.37 -3.23 -0.52
N SER A 334 9.68 -2.65 -1.49
CA SER A 334 8.56 -3.30 -2.20
C SER A 334 9.09 -4.44 -3.07
N LEU A 335 8.43 -5.61 -3.04
CA LEU A 335 8.83 -6.75 -3.88
C LEU A 335 8.78 -6.39 -5.37
N GLU A 336 7.74 -5.66 -5.77
CA GLU A 336 7.50 -5.20 -7.14
C GLU A 336 8.63 -4.32 -7.65
N GLN A 337 9.15 -3.41 -6.82
CA GLN A 337 10.24 -2.53 -7.22
C GLN A 337 11.59 -3.26 -7.31
N ARG A 338 11.78 -4.32 -6.51
CA ARG A 338 12.95 -5.20 -6.66
C ARG A 338 12.88 -6.01 -7.95
N LEU A 339 11.68 -6.49 -8.32
CA LEU A 339 11.44 -7.12 -9.63
C LEU A 339 11.60 -6.12 -10.78
N GLN A 340 11.17 -4.87 -10.61
CA GLN A 340 11.34 -3.81 -11.61
C GLN A 340 12.81 -3.54 -11.92
N THR A 341 13.70 -3.67 -10.93
CA THR A 341 15.15 -3.45 -11.06
C THR A 341 15.96 -4.74 -11.17
N LEU A 342 15.33 -5.86 -11.53
CA LEU A 342 15.90 -7.21 -11.56
C LEU A 342 17.22 -7.33 -12.36
N PHE A 343 17.32 -6.57 -13.46
CA PHE A 343 18.48 -6.56 -14.37
C PHE A 343 19.34 -5.30 -14.25
N TYR A 344 19.16 -4.49 -13.21
CA TYR A 344 20.10 -3.40 -12.94
C TYR A 344 21.46 -3.96 -12.51
N ASP A 345 22.53 -3.51 -13.15
CA ASP A 345 23.89 -3.99 -12.85
C ASP A 345 24.52 -3.21 -11.68
N TRP A 346 24.04 -3.50 -10.46
CA TRP A 346 24.49 -2.91 -9.20
C TRP A 346 25.95 -3.21 -8.82
N VAL A 347 26.65 -4.07 -9.57
CA VAL A 347 27.98 -4.58 -9.20
C VAL A 347 29.06 -4.02 -10.09
N ARG A 348 28.82 -3.95 -11.40
CA ARG A 348 29.87 -3.63 -12.37
C ARG A 348 29.69 -2.25 -12.97
N LYS A 349 28.44 -1.83 -13.23
CA LYS A 349 28.14 -0.55 -13.89
C LYS A 349 27.60 0.50 -12.94
N ILE A 350 26.77 0.09 -12.00
CA ILE A 350 26.12 0.97 -11.03
C ILE A 350 26.74 0.72 -9.66
N VAL A 351 28.03 1.06 -9.50
CA VAL A 351 28.73 0.92 -8.21
C VAL A 351 28.40 2.13 -7.33
N PRO A 352 27.65 1.97 -6.25
CA PRO A 352 27.29 3.09 -5.40
C PRO A 352 28.51 3.57 -4.61
N PRO A 353 28.77 4.89 -4.56
CA PRO A 353 29.88 5.40 -3.77
C PRO A 353 29.63 5.19 -2.28
N VAL A 354 30.72 4.98 -1.52
CA VAL A 354 30.71 5.02 -0.06
C VAL A 354 30.69 6.48 0.39
N ILE A 355 29.76 6.83 1.24
CA ILE A 355 29.50 8.19 1.72
C ILE A 355 29.47 8.23 3.25
N SER A 356 29.52 9.45 3.77
CA SER A 356 29.24 9.74 5.16
C SER A 356 27.87 10.39 5.29
N MET A 357 26.97 9.75 6.02
CA MET A 357 25.59 10.21 6.17
C MET A 357 25.36 10.71 7.60
N TYR A 358 24.97 11.98 7.74
CA TYR A 358 24.54 12.54 9.02
C TYR A 358 23.29 11.84 9.54
N MET A 359 23.30 11.50 10.83
CA MET A 359 22.22 10.79 11.51
C MET A 359 21.64 11.62 12.67
N PRO A 360 20.46 12.23 12.46
CA PRO A 360 19.73 12.86 13.56
C PRO A 360 19.31 11.79 14.58
N GLY A 361 19.57 12.01 15.86
CA GLY A 361 19.17 11.07 16.92
C GLY A 361 19.96 9.75 16.97
N GLY A 362 21.21 9.73 16.48
CA GLY A 362 22.07 8.54 16.55
C GLY A 362 22.38 8.05 17.99
N PRO A 363 23.06 6.89 18.14
CA PRO A 363 23.21 6.16 19.40
C PRO A 363 23.87 6.96 20.54
N ASP A 364 24.71 7.94 20.20
CA ASP A 364 25.39 8.83 21.16
C ASP A 364 24.91 10.29 21.06
N SER A 365 23.78 10.55 20.40
CA SER A 365 23.23 11.91 20.32
C SER A 365 22.74 12.43 21.67
N ASN A 366 22.21 11.55 22.54
CA ASN A 366 21.95 11.89 23.95
C ASN A 366 23.24 12.21 24.72
N LYS A 367 24.39 11.80 24.18
CA LYS A 367 25.71 12.12 24.70
C LYS A 367 26.33 13.37 24.07
N GLY A 368 25.55 14.13 23.28
CA GLY A 368 26.01 15.31 22.58
C GLY A 368 26.81 15.01 21.32
N VAL A 369 26.93 13.75 20.90
CA VAL A 369 27.67 13.39 19.68
C VAL A 369 26.77 13.58 18.47
N ARG A 370 27.23 14.33 17.47
CA ARG A 370 26.59 14.37 16.16
C ARG A 370 27.14 13.22 15.33
N ASN A 371 26.26 12.26 15.06
CA ASN A 371 26.65 10.98 14.47
C ASN A 371 26.67 11.07 12.95
N TYR A 372 27.76 10.62 12.33
CA TYR A 372 27.88 10.42 10.89
C TYR A 372 28.22 8.96 10.63
N ARG A 373 27.40 8.27 9.83
CA ARG A 373 27.55 6.86 9.53
C ARG A 373 28.17 6.67 8.16
N ILE A 374 29.17 5.80 8.07
CA ILE A 374 29.72 5.34 6.79
C ILE A 374 28.77 4.31 6.17
N THR A 375 28.34 4.52 4.93
CA THR A 375 27.36 3.68 4.22
C THR A 375 27.41 3.95 2.70
N THR A 376 26.60 3.29 1.88
CA THR A 376 26.50 3.57 0.44
C THR A 376 25.57 4.74 0.15
N ALA A 377 25.74 5.38 -1.00
CA ALA A 377 24.80 6.39 -1.50
C ALA A 377 23.42 5.83 -1.88
N MET A 378 23.25 4.51 -1.92
CA MET A 378 21.93 3.87 -2.09
C MET A 378 20.99 4.13 -0.92
N ARG A 379 21.53 4.62 0.20
CA ARG A 379 20.79 5.13 1.36
C ARG A 379 20.04 6.42 1.09
N TYR A 380 20.23 7.02 -0.08
CA TYR A 380 19.39 8.10 -0.58
C TYR A 380 18.36 7.58 -1.58
N PRO A 381 17.24 8.31 -1.75
CA PRO A 381 16.20 7.86 -2.64
C PRO A 381 16.69 7.91 -4.06
N LEU A 382 16.48 6.84 -4.83
CA LEU A 382 16.85 6.82 -6.24
C LEU A 382 15.73 7.47 -7.03
N VAL A 383 15.86 8.78 -7.19
CA VAL A 383 14.83 9.65 -7.72
C VAL A 383 15.09 10.13 -9.13
N GLY A 384 13.99 10.25 -9.88
CA GLY A 384 13.94 10.92 -11.16
C GLY A 384 14.65 10.16 -12.28
N ARG A 385 14.88 10.87 -13.39
CA ARG A 385 15.32 10.29 -14.68
C ARG A 385 16.65 9.56 -14.66
N ARG A 386 17.53 9.93 -13.73
CA ARG A 386 18.82 9.25 -13.56
C ARG A 386 18.63 7.76 -13.23
N TRP A 387 17.59 7.46 -12.47
CA TRP A 387 17.35 6.15 -11.88
C TRP A 387 16.15 5.45 -12.51
N ASN A 388 15.10 6.21 -12.82
CA ASN A 388 14.00 5.80 -13.68
C ASN A 388 14.14 6.44 -15.08
N PRO A 389 14.90 5.84 -16.00
CA PRO A 389 15.09 6.43 -17.34
C PRO A 389 13.80 6.49 -18.17
N TYR A 390 12.75 5.76 -17.78
CA TYR A 390 11.45 5.75 -18.42
C TYR A 390 10.56 6.91 -17.96
N MET A 391 10.88 7.60 -16.86
CA MET A 391 10.03 8.64 -16.29
C MET A 391 9.78 9.81 -17.26
N HIS A 392 8.53 10.27 -17.33
CA HIS A 392 8.13 11.47 -18.07
C HIS A 392 8.96 12.70 -17.63
N PRO A 393 9.40 13.60 -18.53
CA PRO A 393 10.25 14.75 -18.17
C PRO A 393 9.62 15.70 -17.17
N ASP A 394 8.30 15.83 -17.24
CA ASP A 394 7.52 16.71 -16.35
C ASP A 394 6.86 15.97 -15.18
N ALA A 395 7.10 14.66 -15.01
CA ALA A 395 6.60 13.96 -13.83
C ALA A 395 7.11 14.66 -12.57
N TYR A 396 6.20 14.98 -11.66
CA TYR A 396 6.50 15.66 -10.40
C TYR A 396 7.15 17.04 -10.56
N SER A 397 6.99 17.71 -11.71
CA SER A 397 7.48 19.09 -11.92
C SER A 397 6.97 20.07 -10.86
N PHE A 398 5.82 19.80 -10.23
CA PHE A 398 5.28 20.57 -9.11
C PHE A 398 6.20 20.57 -7.88
N LEU A 399 7.02 19.52 -7.68
CA LEU A 399 7.97 19.45 -6.57
C LEU A 399 9.07 20.52 -6.72
N ALA A 400 9.40 20.87 -7.97
CA ALA A 400 10.40 21.89 -8.29
C ALA A 400 9.86 23.33 -8.19
N ARG A 401 8.53 23.52 -8.08
CA ARG A 401 7.78 24.79 -8.14
C ARG A 401 8.12 25.61 -9.40
N LYS A 402 7.10 25.88 -10.25
CA LYS A 402 7.10 26.82 -11.41
C LYS A 402 7.40 26.25 -12.82
N LYS A 403 7.08 24.99 -13.13
CA LYS A 403 7.07 24.54 -14.53
C LYS A 403 5.67 24.12 -14.95
N GLU A 404 5.13 24.78 -15.99
CA GLU A 404 3.95 24.30 -16.68
C GLU A 404 4.26 22.95 -17.33
N VAL A 405 3.40 21.96 -17.10
CA VAL A 405 3.51 20.64 -17.71
C VAL A 405 3.22 20.80 -19.20
N ARG A 406 4.07 20.24 -20.06
CA ARG A 406 3.84 20.23 -21.50
C ARG A 406 3.39 18.86 -21.95
N PHE A 407 2.45 18.86 -22.88
CA PHE A 407 2.15 17.66 -23.63
C PHE A 407 3.33 17.33 -24.54
N ILE A 408 3.77 16.07 -24.50
CA ILE A 408 4.85 15.54 -25.32
C ILE A 408 4.46 14.15 -25.80
N ASN A 409 4.89 13.79 -27.00
CA ASN A 409 4.73 12.43 -27.50
C ASN A 409 5.94 11.60 -27.06
N ILE A 410 5.75 10.68 -26.10
CA ILE A 410 6.80 9.74 -25.69
C ILE A 410 6.67 8.46 -26.54
N PRO A 411 7.79 7.94 -27.09
CA PRO A 411 7.82 6.63 -27.74
C PRO A 411 7.25 5.53 -26.83
N HIS A 412 6.78 4.45 -27.44
CA HIS A 412 6.22 3.33 -26.67
C HIS A 412 7.30 2.66 -25.83
N PHE A 413 6.90 2.07 -24.70
CA PHE A 413 7.83 1.43 -23.76
C PHE A 413 8.87 0.50 -24.41
N PRO A 414 8.52 -0.37 -25.39
CA PRO A 414 9.52 -1.18 -26.10
C PRO A 414 10.55 -0.35 -26.88
N GLU A 415 10.14 0.76 -27.48
CA GLU A 415 11.04 1.66 -28.24
C GLU A 415 11.95 2.46 -27.31
N VAL A 416 11.42 2.90 -26.16
CA VAL A 416 12.21 3.56 -25.12
C VAL A 416 13.26 2.61 -24.58
N ARG A 417 12.89 1.34 -24.32
CA ARG A 417 13.81 0.30 -23.84
C ARG A 417 14.99 0.07 -24.79
N LYS A 418 14.78 0.09 -26.12
CA LYS A 418 15.85 -0.04 -27.13
C LYS A 418 16.89 1.08 -27.06
N LYS A 419 16.51 2.27 -26.57
CA LYS A 419 17.39 3.45 -26.48
C LYS A 419 18.10 3.57 -25.12
N ILE A 420 17.62 2.87 -24.11
CA ILE A 420 18.18 2.89 -22.76
C ILE A 420 19.32 1.89 -22.66
N SER A 421 20.32 2.22 -21.86
CA SER A 421 21.45 1.32 -21.67
C SER A 421 21.01 -0.01 -21.05
N PRO A 422 21.50 -1.17 -21.53
CA PRO A 422 21.11 -2.49 -21.02
C PRO A 422 21.32 -2.70 -19.52
N PHE A 423 22.18 -1.91 -18.86
CA PHE A 423 22.38 -1.99 -17.41
C PHE A 423 21.32 -1.25 -16.57
N LEU A 424 20.39 -0.52 -17.20
CA LEU A 424 19.20 0.10 -16.60
C LEU A 424 17.91 -0.51 -17.18
N PHE A 425 17.92 -1.83 -17.34
CA PHE A 425 16.80 -2.59 -17.85
C PHE A 425 15.70 -2.70 -16.77
N ALA A 426 14.48 -2.25 -17.07
CA ALA A 426 13.33 -2.35 -16.16
C ALA A 426 12.10 -2.98 -16.81
N TYR A 427 11.32 -3.69 -16.01
CA TYR A 427 9.96 -4.15 -16.35
C TYR A 427 8.92 -3.21 -15.74
N GLY A 428 7.75 -3.08 -16.38
CA GLY A 428 6.59 -2.54 -15.66
C GLY A 428 6.09 -3.60 -14.69
N VAL A 429 6.07 -3.31 -13.39
CA VAL A 429 5.66 -4.28 -12.38
C VAL A 429 4.48 -3.75 -11.60
N SER A 430 3.42 -4.54 -11.56
CA SER A 430 2.24 -4.25 -10.76
C SER A 430 1.76 -5.50 -10.04
N ARG A 431 0.85 -5.27 -9.10
CA ARG A 431 0.29 -6.31 -8.26
C ARG A 431 -1.21 -6.47 -8.54
N ILE A 432 -1.65 -7.72 -8.53
CA ILE A 432 -3.06 -8.13 -8.50
C ILE A 432 -3.30 -8.84 -7.16
N ASP A 433 -3.85 -8.10 -6.19
CA ASP A 433 -4.01 -8.59 -4.83
C ASP A 433 -5.30 -8.11 -4.18
N GLY A 434 -5.62 -8.75 -3.07
CA GLY A 434 -6.85 -8.57 -2.34
C GLY A 434 -6.79 -9.36 -1.05
N LYS A 435 -7.85 -9.24 -0.24
CA LYS A 435 -7.90 -10.00 1.01
C LYS A 435 -8.09 -11.48 0.75
N GLY A 436 -8.73 -11.78 -0.37
CA GLY A 436 -8.78 -13.10 -0.97
C GLY A 436 -8.71 -13.01 -2.50
N PRO A 437 -8.81 -14.17 -3.16
CA PRO A 437 -8.73 -14.26 -4.61
C PRO A 437 -9.88 -13.53 -5.30
N ARG A 438 -11.07 -13.45 -4.67
CA ARG A 438 -12.20 -12.69 -5.23
C ARG A 438 -11.89 -11.22 -5.45
N GLU A 439 -11.31 -10.55 -4.44
CA GLU A 439 -10.97 -9.14 -4.58
C GLU A 439 -9.87 -8.93 -5.64
N ALA A 440 -8.90 -9.85 -5.73
CA ALA A 440 -7.84 -9.81 -6.72
C ALA A 440 -8.38 -10.03 -8.15
N LYS A 441 -9.26 -11.03 -8.36
CA LYS A 441 -9.91 -11.29 -9.65
C LYS A 441 -10.74 -10.11 -10.15
N ARG A 442 -11.44 -9.43 -9.24
CA ARG A 442 -12.21 -8.23 -9.60
C ARG A 442 -11.34 -7.10 -10.14
N LEU A 443 -10.06 -6.98 -9.73
CA LEU A 443 -9.15 -5.99 -10.34
C LEU A 443 -8.98 -6.27 -11.84
N ILE A 444 -8.92 -7.54 -12.23
CA ILE A 444 -8.81 -8.01 -13.62
C ILE A 444 -10.13 -7.69 -14.35
N ASP A 445 -11.26 -8.09 -13.76
CA ASP A 445 -12.58 -7.88 -14.35
C ASP A 445 -12.87 -6.39 -14.59
N TYR A 446 -12.57 -5.56 -13.59
CA TYR A 446 -12.76 -4.11 -13.69
C TYR A 446 -11.82 -3.49 -14.72
N SER A 447 -10.62 -4.03 -14.88
CA SER A 447 -9.66 -3.55 -15.86
C SER A 447 -10.10 -3.88 -17.29
N LEU A 448 -10.60 -5.09 -17.51
CA LEU A 448 -11.16 -5.48 -18.81
C LEU A 448 -12.41 -4.66 -19.14
N TYR A 449 -13.34 -4.53 -18.18
CA TYR A 449 -14.55 -3.74 -18.34
C TYR A 449 -14.21 -2.28 -18.69
N ALA A 450 -13.31 -1.64 -17.94
CA ALA A 450 -12.89 -0.27 -18.20
C ALA A 450 -12.17 -0.11 -19.54
N SER A 451 -11.35 -1.09 -19.95
CA SER A 451 -10.66 -1.00 -21.25
C SER A 451 -11.64 -0.90 -22.43
N LYS A 452 -12.83 -1.50 -22.33
CA LYS A 452 -13.87 -1.46 -23.37
C LYS A 452 -14.90 -0.33 -23.16
N PHE A 453 -15.31 -0.12 -21.91
CA PHE A 453 -16.51 0.66 -21.59
C PHE A 453 -16.24 1.89 -20.71
N LEU A 454 -14.99 2.31 -20.49
CA LEU A 454 -14.73 3.51 -19.67
C LEU A 454 -15.23 4.78 -20.37
N ARG A 455 -16.33 5.36 -19.88
CA ARG A 455 -16.85 6.66 -20.32
C ARG A 455 -17.49 7.42 -19.16
N PRO A 456 -17.68 8.75 -19.25
CA PRO A 456 -18.30 9.53 -18.17
C PRO A 456 -19.72 9.07 -17.81
N GLU A 457 -20.45 8.50 -18.76
CA GLU A 457 -21.82 8.01 -18.61
C GLU A 457 -21.95 6.81 -17.66
N MET A 458 -20.86 6.18 -17.24
CA MET A 458 -20.90 5.22 -16.12
C MET A 458 -21.44 5.88 -14.84
N ASP A 459 -21.12 7.16 -14.61
CA ASP A 459 -21.62 7.91 -13.46
C ASP A 459 -23.11 8.23 -13.62
N ARG A 460 -23.93 7.76 -12.68
CA ARG A 460 -25.37 8.00 -12.65
C ARG A 460 -25.75 9.49 -12.76
N SER A 461 -25.01 10.37 -12.10
CA SER A 461 -25.29 11.81 -12.14
C SER A 461 -25.05 12.42 -13.52
N VAL A 462 -24.11 11.87 -14.28
CA VAL A 462 -23.88 12.25 -15.68
C VAL A 462 -25.05 11.81 -16.54
N ARG A 463 -25.53 10.56 -16.39
CA ARG A 463 -26.71 10.06 -17.11
C ARG A 463 -27.98 10.84 -16.79
N GLU A 464 -28.23 11.15 -15.52
CA GLU A 464 -29.39 11.95 -15.11
C GLU A 464 -29.33 13.38 -15.67
N ARG A 465 -28.14 13.99 -15.73
CA ARG A 465 -27.95 15.29 -16.38
C ARG A 465 -28.22 15.21 -17.87
N LEU A 466 -27.66 14.23 -18.58
CA LEU A 466 -27.88 14.04 -20.01
C LEU A 466 -29.37 13.85 -20.32
N LYS A 467 -30.06 13.02 -19.53
CA LYS A 467 -31.52 12.84 -19.64
C LYS A 467 -32.29 14.15 -19.45
N LYS A 468 -31.90 15.00 -18.49
CA LYS A 468 -32.50 16.35 -18.31
C LYS A 468 -32.22 17.28 -19.49
N GLU A 469 -31.10 17.09 -20.18
CA GLU A 469 -30.73 17.83 -21.39
C GLU A 469 -31.33 17.23 -22.69
N ASN A 470 -32.17 16.18 -22.58
CA ASN A 470 -32.67 15.40 -23.72
C ASN A 470 -31.54 14.86 -24.62
N LYS A 471 -30.46 14.37 -24.00
CA LYS A 471 -29.35 13.69 -24.67
C LYS A 471 -29.19 12.29 -24.11
N ASP A 472 -28.83 11.35 -24.97
CA ASP A 472 -28.59 9.97 -24.56
C ASP A 472 -27.11 9.70 -24.24
N LYS A 473 -26.20 10.51 -24.79
CA LYS A 473 -24.75 10.34 -24.63
C LYS A 473 -23.98 11.65 -24.70
N ILE A 474 -22.74 11.64 -24.24
CA ILE A 474 -21.76 12.68 -24.56
C ILE A 474 -21.26 12.38 -25.97
N GLU A 475 -21.85 13.08 -26.93
CA GLU A 475 -21.27 13.17 -28.26
C GLU A 475 -19.92 13.88 -28.13
N ASP A 476 -18.94 13.41 -28.90
CA ASP A 476 -17.66 14.08 -29.10
C ASP A 476 -16.55 13.87 -28.03
N LEU A 477 -16.34 12.64 -27.52
CA LEU A 477 -15.16 12.36 -26.68
C LEU A 477 -13.84 12.55 -27.43
N THR A 478 -13.80 12.21 -28.72
CA THR A 478 -12.60 12.36 -29.57
C THR A 478 -12.21 13.82 -29.73
N GLU A 479 -13.12 14.75 -30.07
CA GLU A 479 -12.72 16.16 -30.13
C GLU A 479 -12.54 16.77 -28.74
N ARG A 480 -13.19 16.27 -27.68
CA ARG A 480 -12.86 16.67 -26.29
C ARG A 480 -11.44 16.31 -25.91
N LEU A 481 -10.94 15.14 -26.33
CA LEU A 481 -9.53 14.75 -26.17
C LEU A 481 -8.61 15.72 -26.93
N LYS A 482 -8.90 15.97 -28.22
CA LYS A 482 -8.15 16.93 -29.05
C LYS A 482 -8.18 18.34 -28.47
N LYS A 483 -9.32 18.77 -27.93
CA LYS A 483 -9.49 20.06 -27.26
C LYS A 483 -8.66 20.13 -25.98
N ALA A 484 -8.71 19.11 -25.13
CA ALA A 484 -7.88 19.03 -23.93
C ALA A 484 -6.38 19.03 -24.26
N GLU A 485 -6.00 18.49 -25.42
CA GLU A 485 -4.64 18.57 -25.96
C GLU A 485 -4.25 19.97 -26.42
N LYS A 486 -5.05 20.56 -27.32
CA LYS A 486 -4.84 21.90 -27.85
C LYS A 486 -4.79 22.97 -26.75
N GLU A 487 -5.62 22.82 -25.73
CA GLU A 487 -5.68 23.72 -24.57
C GLU A 487 -4.70 23.34 -23.44
N ASN A 488 -3.89 22.29 -23.64
CA ASN A 488 -2.93 21.78 -22.65
C ASN A 488 -3.55 21.61 -21.24
N ARG A 489 -4.76 21.06 -21.17
CA ARG A 489 -5.44 20.76 -19.90
C ARG A 489 -4.85 19.51 -19.25
N TRP A 490 -4.78 19.50 -17.91
CA TRP A 490 -4.22 18.39 -17.13
C TRP A 490 -5.01 18.14 -15.85
N GLY A 491 -4.99 16.90 -15.35
CA GLY A 491 -5.56 16.57 -14.05
C GLY A 491 -7.06 16.80 -14.00
N SER A 492 -7.56 17.54 -12.99
CA SER A 492 -8.99 17.82 -12.85
C SER A 492 -9.57 18.57 -14.04
N ASP A 493 -8.85 19.55 -14.59
CA ASP A 493 -9.33 20.37 -15.70
C ASP A 493 -9.50 19.55 -16.99
N GLU A 494 -8.64 18.54 -17.16
CA GLU A 494 -8.77 17.56 -18.25
C GLU A 494 -9.97 16.64 -18.01
N GLN A 495 -10.13 16.08 -16.80
CA GLN A 495 -11.29 15.24 -16.47
C GLN A 495 -12.61 15.97 -16.72
N GLU A 496 -12.71 17.24 -16.30
CA GLU A 496 -13.89 18.08 -16.51
C GLU A 496 -14.12 18.35 -18.01
N CYS A 497 -13.06 18.63 -18.78
CA CYS A 497 -13.14 18.79 -20.24
C CYS A 497 -13.71 17.54 -20.92
N LEU A 498 -13.25 16.36 -20.48
CA LEU A 498 -13.70 15.05 -20.94
C LEU A 498 -15.10 14.68 -20.43
N GLY A 499 -15.71 15.49 -19.57
CA GLY A 499 -17.08 15.30 -19.08
C GLY A 499 -17.19 14.43 -17.83
N PHE A 500 -16.08 13.97 -17.26
CA PHE A 500 -16.05 13.22 -16.02
C PHE A 500 -16.33 14.13 -14.82
N ARG A 501 -17.03 13.57 -13.82
CA ARG A 501 -17.21 14.23 -12.53
C ARG A 501 -15.87 14.30 -11.80
N VAL A 502 -15.42 15.52 -11.48
CA VAL A 502 -14.23 15.74 -10.66
C VAL A 502 -14.57 15.55 -9.18
N ILE A 503 -13.98 14.54 -8.55
CA ILE A 503 -14.12 14.31 -7.11
C ILE A 503 -13.07 15.16 -6.40
N SER A 504 -13.50 16.29 -5.83
CA SER A 504 -12.55 17.19 -5.17
C SER A 504 -12.04 16.59 -3.85
N SER A 505 -10.74 16.29 -3.78
CA SER A 505 -10.05 16.09 -2.50
C SER A 505 -9.02 17.20 -2.29
N ARG A 506 -9.35 18.13 -1.38
CA ARG A 506 -8.46 19.17 -0.79
C ARG A 506 -7.97 20.27 -1.75
N LYS A 507 -8.78 21.33 -1.92
CA LYS A 507 -8.30 22.66 -2.38
C LYS A 507 -7.28 23.34 -1.44
N ARG A 508 -7.13 22.85 -0.19
CA ARG A 508 -6.42 23.56 0.90
C ARG A 508 -4.91 23.81 0.71
N GLN A 509 -4.25 23.31 -0.34
CA GLN A 509 -2.79 23.52 -0.54
C GLN A 509 -2.39 24.04 -1.92
N GLY A 510 -3.33 24.47 -2.77
CA GLY A 510 -3.01 25.07 -4.07
C GLY A 510 -2.32 24.14 -5.08
N ILE A 511 -2.17 22.85 -4.76
CA ILE A 511 -1.70 21.82 -5.69
C ILE A 511 -2.65 20.63 -5.56
N LEU A 512 -3.51 20.44 -6.56
CA LEU A 512 -4.41 19.29 -6.69
C LEU A 512 -3.57 18.04 -6.99
N GLN A 513 -2.95 17.44 -5.97
CA GLN A 513 -2.24 16.16 -6.09
C GLN A 513 -3.10 15.05 -5.54
N GLY A 514 -3.45 14.10 -6.40
CA GLY A 514 -4.30 12.96 -6.05
C GLY A 514 -5.77 13.28 -6.19
N ILE A 515 -6.36 12.83 -7.30
CA ILE A 515 -7.79 12.98 -7.56
C ILE A 515 -8.34 11.57 -7.62
N PRO A 516 -9.13 11.15 -6.61
CA PRO A 516 -9.95 9.96 -6.76
C PRO A 516 -10.76 10.08 -8.05
N PHE A 517 -10.78 9.02 -8.85
CA PHE A 517 -11.46 8.99 -10.13
C PHE A 517 -12.51 7.90 -10.11
N LEU A 518 -13.71 8.22 -10.61
CA LEU A 518 -14.89 7.33 -10.62
C LEU A 518 -15.25 6.71 -9.27
N GLY A 519 -15.06 7.46 -8.19
CA GLY A 519 -15.74 7.18 -6.93
C GLY A 519 -17.24 7.40 -7.09
N ARG A 520 -18.04 6.39 -6.73
CA ARG A 520 -19.50 6.40 -6.88
C ARG A 520 -20.13 7.32 -5.85
N PRO A 521 -21.08 8.20 -6.21
CA PRO A 521 -21.80 9.03 -5.27
C PRO A 521 -22.35 8.25 -4.06
N PRO A 522 -22.50 8.88 -2.87
CA PRO A 522 -23.21 8.26 -1.75
C PRO A 522 -24.66 7.94 -2.10
N GLU A 523 -25.27 8.70 -3.00
CA GLU A 523 -26.63 8.49 -3.50
C GLU A 523 -26.78 7.18 -4.32
N ASP A 524 -25.65 6.60 -4.77
CA ASP A 524 -25.62 5.26 -5.37
C ASP A 524 -25.52 4.14 -4.32
N ALA A 525 -25.37 4.47 -3.04
CA ALA A 525 -25.52 3.51 -1.95
C ALA A 525 -27.00 3.16 -1.80
N ILE A 526 -27.39 1.98 -2.27
CA ILE A 526 -28.73 1.44 -2.05
C ILE A 526 -28.86 1.16 -0.53
N ASP A 527 -29.76 1.91 0.11
CA ASP A 527 -30.30 1.81 1.48
C ASP A 527 -29.39 1.32 2.61
N GLY A 528 -29.00 2.24 3.49
CA GLY A 528 -28.59 1.94 4.87
C GLY A 528 -27.08 1.94 5.16
N ILE A 529 -26.22 2.28 4.19
CA ILE A 529 -24.79 2.51 4.44
C ILE A 529 -24.59 3.96 4.92
N GLY A 530 -25.19 4.31 6.06
CA GLY A 530 -25.04 5.64 6.67
C GLY A 530 -23.58 5.89 7.07
N GLU A 531 -23.00 7.00 6.63
CA GLU A 531 -21.59 7.38 6.81
C GLU A 531 -21.16 7.42 8.29
N SER A 532 -19.99 6.86 8.61
CA SER A 532 -19.28 7.28 9.82
C SER A 532 -18.63 8.62 9.52
N LYS A 533 -19.11 9.69 10.16
CA LYS A 533 -18.61 11.07 9.98
C LYS A 533 -17.14 11.27 10.42
N ASP A 534 -16.51 10.28 11.02
CA ASP A 534 -15.14 10.39 11.51
C ASP A 534 -14.11 9.65 10.65
N GLU A 535 -13.02 10.38 10.39
CA GLU A 535 -11.83 10.02 9.60
C GLU A 535 -11.95 10.16 8.06
N GLY A 536 -12.25 11.37 7.61
CA GLY A 536 -11.73 11.89 6.35
C GLY A 536 -12.65 11.79 5.13
N ASN A 537 -13.80 12.47 5.19
CA ASN A 537 -14.46 13.18 4.07
C ASN A 537 -14.32 12.52 2.68
N ARG A 538 -14.80 11.28 2.55
CA ARG A 538 -14.94 10.62 1.24
C ARG A 538 -16.40 10.40 0.97
N ASN A 539 -16.97 11.29 0.15
CA ASN A 539 -18.35 11.23 -0.32
C ASN A 539 -18.47 10.18 -1.43
N TYR A 540 -18.11 8.91 -1.17
CA TYR A 540 -18.35 7.86 -2.15
C TYR A 540 -18.68 6.48 -1.54
N SER A 541 -19.64 5.79 -2.16
CA SER A 541 -20.19 4.48 -1.77
C SER A 541 -19.40 3.27 -2.32
N GLY A 542 -18.40 3.53 -3.15
CA GLY A 542 -17.52 2.55 -3.79
C GLY A 542 -16.89 3.15 -5.05
N PHE A 543 -16.38 2.33 -5.95
CA PHE A 543 -15.83 2.76 -7.23
C PHE A 543 -16.52 2.06 -8.41
N TYR A 544 -16.67 2.77 -9.52
CA TYR A 544 -16.99 2.15 -10.81
C TYR A 544 -15.73 1.46 -11.38
N PRO A 545 -15.87 0.47 -12.30
CA PRO A 545 -14.73 -0.06 -13.05
C PRO A 545 -13.89 1.04 -13.71
N GLY A 546 -12.57 0.91 -13.66
CA GLY A 546 -11.61 1.96 -14.05
C GLY A 546 -11.33 2.98 -12.95
N GLY A 547 -12.07 2.91 -11.83
CA GLY A 547 -11.90 3.81 -10.70
C GLY A 547 -10.54 3.70 -10.04
N MET A 548 -10.01 4.85 -9.63
CA MET A 548 -8.70 5.00 -9.03
C MET A 548 -8.83 5.74 -7.70
N ASP A 549 -8.11 5.26 -6.70
CA ASP A 549 -7.96 5.99 -5.45
C ASP A 549 -6.50 6.32 -5.21
N PHE A 550 -6.25 7.59 -4.91
CA PHE A 550 -4.95 8.12 -4.54
C PHE A 550 -5.01 8.55 -3.08
N THR A 551 -4.39 7.76 -2.22
CA THR A 551 -4.48 7.96 -0.77
C THR A 551 -3.13 7.88 -0.10
N VAL A 552 -2.59 9.05 0.21
CA VAL A 552 -1.33 9.16 0.95
C VAL A 552 -1.65 9.30 2.43
N HIS A 553 -1.68 8.16 3.13
CA HIS A 553 -1.63 8.10 4.58
C HIS A 553 -0.37 7.36 4.99
N SER A 554 0.28 7.82 6.07
CA SER A 554 1.47 7.15 6.59
C SER A 554 1.20 5.71 7.05
N SER A 555 -0.07 5.39 7.35
CA SER A 555 -0.56 4.04 7.68
C SER A 555 -1.08 3.25 6.48
N ASN A 556 -0.99 3.79 5.25
CA ASN A 556 -1.44 3.10 4.04
C ASN A 556 -0.40 2.09 3.56
N GLY A 557 -0.39 0.88 4.12
CA GLY A 557 0.48 -0.21 3.68
C GLY A 557 -0.06 -1.59 4.02
N TRP A 558 0.40 -2.61 3.29
CA TRP A 558 -0.15 -3.97 3.34
C TRP A 558 -0.07 -4.61 4.72
N ASN A 559 1.01 -4.33 5.46
CA ASN A 559 1.27 -4.87 6.80
C ASN A 559 0.36 -4.31 7.91
N MET A 560 -0.38 -3.22 7.67
CA MET A 560 -1.20 -2.56 8.69
C MET A 560 -2.56 -3.24 8.93
N GLY A 561 -2.78 -4.41 8.31
CA GLY A 561 -4.04 -5.15 8.39
C GLY A 561 -5.23 -4.32 7.89
N ARG A 562 -6.46 -4.76 8.14
CA ARG A 562 -7.67 -4.16 7.53
C ARG A 562 -7.96 -2.70 7.91
N SER A 563 -7.29 -2.15 8.91
CA SER A 563 -7.34 -0.72 9.21
C SER A 563 -6.65 0.13 8.15
N SER A 564 -5.79 -0.47 7.31
CA SER A 564 -5.14 0.27 6.25
C SER A 564 -6.12 0.74 5.18
N PRO A 565 -6.01 2.00 4.70
CA PRO A 565 -6.80 2.52 3.59
C PRO A 565 -6.84 1.60 2.36
N ILE A 566 -5.70 1.04 1.91
CA ILE A 566 -5.65 0.18 0.72
C ILE A 566 -6.62 -0.99 0.77
N TRP A 567 -6.76 -1.62 1.93
CA TRP A 567 -7.68 -2.74 2.12
C TRP A 567 -9.15 -2.33 2.06
N ARG A 568 -9.47 -1.08 2.42
CA ARG A 568 -10.82 -0.53 2.26
C ARG A 568 -11.10 -0.19 0.80
N GLN A 569 -10.12 0.37 0.10
CA GLN A 569 -10.23 0.72 -1.32
C GLN A 569 -10.45 -0.50 -2.19
N VAL A 570 -9.65 -1.54 -1.95
CA VAL A 570 -9.83 -2.83 -2.62
C VAL A 570 -11.22 -3.35 -2.30
N ASP A 571 -11.65 -3.44 -1.04
CA ASP A 571 -13.02 -3.86 -0.72
C ASP A 571 -14.09 -3.04 -1.47
N GLN A 572 -13.89 -1.73 -1.62
CA GLN A 572 -14.81 -0.80 -2.32
C GLN A 572 -14.79 -0.89 -3.86
N GLY A 573 -13.91 -1.71 -4.44
CA GLY A 573 -13.83 -1.93 -5.89
C GLY A 573 -12.93 -0.94 -6.61
N VAL A 574 -11.89 -0.42 -5.96
CA VAL A 574 -10.86 0.34 -6.71
C VAL A 574 -10.22 -0.57 -7.77
N THR A 575 -10.00 -0.06 -8.98
CA THR A 575 -9.36 -0.79 -10.09
C THR A 575 -7.85 -0.64 -10.04
N MET A 576 -7.36 0.56 -9.70
CA MET A 576 -5.94 0.83 -9.51
C MET A 576 -5.68 1.69 -8.28
N SER A 577 -4.63 1.34 -7.53
CA SER A 577 -4.21 2.14 -6.38
C SER A 577 -2.72 1.91 -6.04
N ALA A 578 -2.25 2.46 -4.92
CA ALA A 578 -0.96 2.12 -4.33
C ALA A 578 -0.99 2.24 -2.82
N CYS A 579 0.00 1.62 -2.20
CA CYS A 579 0.26 1.71 -0.78
C CYS A 579 1.74 1.38 -0.52
N GLY A 580 2.18 1.43 0.73
CA GLY A 580 3.48 0.88 1.10
C GLY A 580 3.44 -0.65 1.14
N GLY A 581 4.48 -1.30 0.63
CA GLY A 581 4.82 -2.70 0.93
C GLY A 581 4.70 -2.95 2.44
N PRO A 582 5.57 -2.31 3.24
CA PRO A 582 5.35 -1.98 4.64
C PRO A 582 5.01 -0.50 4.85
N ALA A 583 4.03 -0.21 5.69
CA ALA A 583 3.89 1.05 6.40
C ALA A 583 4.41 0.90 7.84
N TYR A 584 5.26 1.84 8.28
CA TYR A 584 6.01 1.77 9.56
C TYR A 584 6.86 0.47 9.71
N GLY A 585 7.50 0.30 10.87
CA GLY A 585 8.11 -0.98 11.27
C GLY A 585 9.20 -1.51 10.33
N GLY A 586 9.98 -0.62 9.71
CA GLY A 586 10.95 -1.01 8.68
C GLY A 586 10.67 -0.43 7.30
N GLY A 587 9.49 0.13 7.03
CA GLY A 587 9.19 0.81 5.77
C GLY A 587 9.52 2.32 5.75
N PRO A 588 9.97 2.87 4.60
CA PRO A 588 9.90 4.30 4.28
C PRO A 588 8.56 4.97 4.62
N HIS A 589 8.57 6.24 5.04
CA HIS A 589 7.36 7.07 5.10
C HIS A 589 6.87 7.39 3.69
N ILE A 590 5.64 7.02 3.41
CA ILE A 590 5.02 7.21 2.11
C ILE A 590 4.67 8.70 1.93
N THR A 591 4.98 9.26 0.75
CA THR A 591 4.71 10.68 0.43
C THR A 591 4.00 10.80 -0.91
N ASN A 592 3.51 11.99 -1.28
CA ASN A 592 2.91 12.18 -2.60
C ASN A 592 3.86 11.85 -3.75
N ALA A 593 5.17 11.99 -3.55
CA ALA A 593 6.14 11.69 -4.57
C ALA A 593 6.32 10.18 -4.79
N THR A 594 5.94 9.35 -3.81
CA THR A 594 6.16 7.90 -3.84
C THR A 594 5.02 7.16 -4.53
N PHE A 595 3.87 7.80 -4.68
CA PHE A 595 2.78 7.39 -5.57
C PHE A 595 2.96 8.00 -6.94
N TRP A 596 2.30 7.46 -7.97
CA TRP A 596 2.34 8.01 -9.33
C TRP A 596 1.84 9.46 -9.43
N ASP A 597 2.32 10.21 -10.43
CA ASP A 597 1.74 11.50 -10.81
C ASP A 597 0.45 11.27 -11.60
N ASN A 598 -0.72 11.39 -10.95
CA ASN A 598 -2.05 11.20 -11.57
C ASN A 598 -2.23 11.97 -12.87
N ARG A 599 -1.61 13.15 -13.01
CA ARG A 599 -1.78 13.99 -14.21
C ARG A 599 -1.11 13.35 -15.41
N ILE A 600 0.09 12.80 -15.21
CA ILE A 600 0.79 12.03 -16.24
C ILE A 600 0.09 10.70 -16.46
N LEU A 601 -0.26 9.98 -15.39
CA LEU A 601 -0.87 8.65 -15.51
C LEU A 601 -2.18 8.70 -16.32
N LEU A 602 -3.15 9.53 -15.93
CA LEU A 602 -4.45 9.59 -16.61
C LEU A 602 -4.34 10.12 -18.04
N ARG A 603 -3.44 11.08 -18.29
CA ARG A 603 -3.22 11.64 -19.62
C ARG A 603 -2.88 10.54 -20.62
N TYR A 604 -1.89 9.72 -20.31
CA TYR A 604 -1.42 8.68 -21.23
C TYR A 604 -2.39 7.49 -21.23
N LEU A 605 -2.92 7.11 -20.06
CA LEU A 605 -3.85 5.98 -19.93
C LEU A 605 -5.10 6.16 -20.79
N PHE A 606 -5.74 7.34 -20.78
CA PHE A 606 -6.97 7.64 -21.52
C PHE A 606 -6.82 7.74 -23.05
N ARG A 607 -5.59 7.59 -23.54
CA ARG A 607 -5.22 7.61 -24.96
C ARG A 607 -4.68 6.25 -25.39
N GLY A 608 -5.20 5.19 -24.77
CA GLY A 608 -4.91 3.82 -25.13
C GLY A 608 -3.50 3.36 -24.79
N ARG A 609 -2.84 3.92 -23.76
CA ARG A 609 -1.59 3.35 -23.23
C ARG A 609 -1.88 2.41 -22.08
N ASP A 610 -1.14 1.31 -22.03
CA ASP A 610 -1.20 0.35 -20.92
C ASP A 610 -0.84 0.98 -19.57
N LEU A 611 -1.55 0.59 -18.51
CA LEU A 611 -1.31 1.02 -17.14
C LEU A 611 0.12 0.73 -16.68
N GLY A 612 0.70 -0.41 -17.08
CA GLY A 612 2.08 -0.78 -16.73
C GLY A 612 3.11 0.22 -17.24
N GLU A 613 2.96 0.69 -18.49
CA GLU A 613 3.79 1.78 -19.05
C GLU A 613 3.50 3.10 -18.30
N CYS A 614 2.23 3.43 -18.11
CA CYS A 614 1.82 4.66 -17.45
C CYS A 614 2.40 4.77 -16.03
N PHE A 615 2.47 3.67 -15.27
CA PHE A 615 3.12 3.62 -13.97
C PHE A 615 4.61 3.97 -14.04
N LEU A 616 5.35 3.42 -15.00
CA LEU A 616 6.77 3.75 -15.17
C LEU A 616 6.98 5.22 -15.55
N LEU A 617 6.14 5.75 -16.46
CA LEU A 617 6.19 7.16 -16.87
C LEU A 617 5.92 8.11 -15.70
N SER A 618 5.04 7.71 -14.80
CA SER A 618 4.49 8.58 -13.75
C SER A 618 5.10 8.35 -12.36
N THR A 619 6.07 7.44 -12.19
CA THR A 619 6.67 7.14 -10.87
C THR A 619 8.04 7.79 -10.67
N TYR A 620 8.23 8.50 -9.55
CA TYR A 620 9.47 9.23 -9.23
C TYR A 620 10.61 8.34 -8.71
N TYR A 621 10.27 7.28 -7.98
CA TYR A 621 11.24 6.41 -7.28
C TYR A 621 11.21 4.98 -7.85
N ILE A 622 12.38 4.36 -7.97
CA ILE A 622 12.50 2.96 -8.44
C ILE A 622 12.98 1.98 -7.36
N ASN A 623 13.26 2.47 -6.15
CA ASN A 623 13.77 1.66 -5.05
C ASN A 623 13.09 1.96 -3.70
N TRP A 624 11.90 2.55 -3.75
CA TRP A 624 11.06 2.84 -2.61
C TRP A 624 10.20 1.65 -2.17
N SER A 625 9.43 1.83 -1.10
CA SER A 625 8.48 0.84 -0.62
C SER A 625 7.10 0.92 -1.25
N THR A 626 6.87 1.68 -2.31
CA THR A 626 5.52 1.75 -2.89
C THR A 626 5.22 0.49 -3.70
N SER A 627 4.08 -0.12 -3.40
CA SER A 627 3.46 -1.20 -4.17
C SER A 627 2.38 -0.59 -5.06
N LEU A 628 2.47 -0.86 -6.37
CA LEU A 628 1.52 -0.40 -7.37
C LEU A 628 0.51 -1.51 -7.63
N LEU A 629 -0.78 -1.22 -7.44
CA LEU A 629 -1.88 -2.16 -7.55
C LEU A 629 -2.70 -1.86 -8.80
N GLY A 630 -2.93 -2.88 -9.64
CA GLY A 630 -3.74 -2.79 -10.85
C GLY A 630 -3.24 -3.72 -11.95
N ASP A 631 -4.11 -4.01 -12.92
CA ASP A 631 -3.76 -4.80 -14.10
C ASP A 631 -2.90 -3.98 -15.05
N PRO A 632 -1.66 -4.40 -15.37
CA PRO A 632 -0.79 -3.61 -16.23
C PRO A 632 -1.32 -3.51 -17.66
N LEU A 633 -2.24 -4.41 -18.09
CA LEU A 633 -2.88 -4.40 -19.40
C LEU A 633 -4.18 -3.58 -19.45
N LEU A 634 -4.52 -2.81 -18.41
CA LEU A 634 -5.62 -1.83 -18.49
C LEU A 634 -5.23 -0.71 -19.46
N HIS A 635 -6.03 -0.49 -20.52
CA HIS A 635 -5.70 0.45 -21.62
C HIS A 635 -6.94 1.17 -22.20
N PRO A 636 -7.72 1.93 -21.40
CA PRO A 636 -8.91 2.58 -21.92
C PRO A 636 -8.54 3.69 -22.93
N ASP A 637 -8.77 3.46 -24.22
CA ASP A 637 -8.73 4.52 -25.23
C ASP A 637 -10.10 5.19 -25.32
N LEU A 638 -10.24 6.41 -24.77
CA LEU A 638 -11.53 7.09 -24.75
C LEU A 638 -12.06 7.47 -26.15
N SER A 639 -11.22 7.41 -27.19
CA SER A 639 -11.66 7.57 -28.57
C SER A 639 -12.30 6.29 -29.14
N GLU A 640 -12.02 5.14 -28.54
CA GLU A 640 -12.52 3.82 -28.95
C GLU A 640 -13.50 3.20 -27.94
N THR A 641 -13.53 3.66 -26.68
CA THR A 641 -14.47 3.10 -25.69
C THR A 641 -15.92 3.40 -26.06
N VAL A 642 -16.78 2.40 -25.85
CA VAL A 642 -18.20 2.45 -26.20
C VAL A 642 -19.08 2.50 -24.96
N LEU A 643 -20.34 2.89 -25.13
CA LEU A 643 -21.35 2.72 -24.09
C LEU A 643 -21.68 1.24 -23.95
N ASP A 644 -21.91 0.80 -22.72
CA ASP A 644 -22.51 -0.50 -22.49
C ASP A 644 -24.04 -0.34 -22.52
N ASP A 645 -24.68 -0.92 -23.52
CA ASP A 645 -26.12 -0.94 -23.72
C ASP A 645 -26.71 -2.35 -23.53
N THR A 646 -25.87 -3.31 -23.15
CA THR A 646 -26.25 -4.71 -23.03
C THR A 646 -26.55 -5.02 -21.56
N PRO A 647 -27.77 -5.47 -21.22
CA PRO A 647 -28.07 -5.90 -19.86
C PRO A 647 -27.23 -7.12 -19.44
N PRO A 648 -26.80 -7.23 -18.16
CA PRO A 648 -26.03 -8.36 -17.67
C PRO A 648 -26.69 -9.71 -17.93
N ARG A 649 -25.90 -10.69 -18.39
CA ARG A 649 -26.40 -12.02 -18.79
C ARG A 649 -25.89 -13.12 -17.87
N VAL A 650 -26.70 -14.16 -17.70
CA VAL A 650 -26.39 -15.40 -16.97
C VAL A 650 -26.56 -16.57 -17.95
N ALA A 651 -25.72 -17.61 -17.88
CA ALA A 651 -25.78 -18.69 -18.88
C ALA A 651 -27.00 -19.59 -18.69
N GLY A 652 -27.37 -19.89 -17.45
CA GLY A 652 -28.59 -20.63 -17.15
C GLY A 652 -29.07 -20.51 -15.72
N ILE A 653 -30.22 -21.12 -15.43
CA ILE A 653 -30.81 -21.15 -14.08
C ILE A 653 -29.91 -21.90 -13.08
N GLU A 654 -29.16 -22.89 -13.55
CA GLU A 654 -28.20 -23.71 -12.80
C GLU A 654 -27.03 -22.91 -12.23
N ASP A 655 -26.76 -21.72 -12.78
CA ASP A 655 -25.73 -20.80 -12.29
C ASP A 655 -26.18 -20.04 -11.04
N ILE A 656 -27.49 -20.00 -10.75
CA ILE A 656 -28.02 -19.41 -9.52
C ILE A 656 -27.74 -20.36 -8.36
N LYS A 657 -26.60 -20.12 -7.69
CA LYS A 657 -26.13 -20.98 -6.59
C LYS A 657 -26.63 -20.43 -5.26
N ILE A 658 -27.57 -21.14 -4.64
CA ILE A 658 -28.07 -20.84 -3.29
C ILE A 658 -27.50 -21.87 -2.32
N LYS A 659 -26.68 -21.40 -1.37
CA LYS A 659 -26.19 -22.23 -0.26
C LYS A 659 -26.91 -21.80 1.01
N LEU A 660 -27.77 -22.67 1.54
CA LEU A 660 -28.50 -22.44 2.79
C LEU A 660 -27.84 -23.22 3.92
N LYS A 661 -27.82 -22.66 5.13
CA LYS A 661 -27.47 -23.39 6.35
C LYS A 661 -28.39 -22.97 7.49
N PRO A 662 -28.69 -23.90 8.42
CA PRO A 662 -29.43 -23.58 9.63
C PRO A 662 -28.58 -22.65 10.51
N VAL A 663 -29.17 -21.55 10.97
CA VAL A 663 -28.55 -20.58 11.86
C VAL A 663 -29.59 -20.10 12.87
N MET A 664 -29.40 -20.49 14.13
CA MET A 664 -30.22 -20.09 15.29
C MET A 664 -31.72 -20.40 15.20
N GLY A 665 -32.09 -21.62 14.82
CA GLY A 665 -33.51 -21.97 14.66
C GLY A 665 -34.20 -21.28 13.48
N LYS A 666 -33.40 -20.66 12.61
CA LYS A 666 -33.78 -20.15 11.29
C LYS A 666 -32.77 -20.67 10.28
N TYR A 667 -32.87 -20.21 9.03
CA TYR A 667 -31.91 -20.41 7.97
C TYR A 667 -31.30 -19.08 7.54
N SER A 668 -30.11 -19.15 7.00
CA SER A 668 -29.47 -18.07 6.27
C SER A 668 -28.69 -18.67 5.12
N GLY A 669 -28.44 -17.87 4.10
CA GLY A 669 -27.76 -18.37 2.93
C GLY A 669 -26.97 -17.33 2.17
N THR A 670 -26.20 -17.82 1.23
CA THR A 670 -25.54 -17.00 0.21
C THR A 670 -26.12 -17.38 -1.14
N MET A 671 -26.60 -16.40 -1.88
CA MET A 671 -26.99 -16.55 -3.28
C MET A 671 -25.92 -15.91 -4.14
N THR A 672 -25.32 -16.67 -5.04
CA THR A 672 -24.30 -16.20 -5.99
C THR A 672 -24.82 -16.42 -7.41
N ILE A 673 -24.66 -15.41 -8.26
CA ILE A 673 -25.11 -15.46 -9.66
C ILE A 673 -23.96 -14.97 -10.54
N PRO A 674 -23.16 -15.86 -11.16
CA PRO A 674 -22.10 -15.46 -12.07
C PRO A 674 -22.70 -14.83 -13.34
N VAL A 675 -22.11 -13.75 -13.82
CA VAL A 675 -22.43 -13.16 -15.12
C VAL A 675 -21.47 -13.71 -16.18
N ILE A 676 -21.96 -13.85 -17.41
CA ILE A 676 -21.14 -14.25 -18.55
C ILE A 676 -20.17 -13.11 -18.86
N SER A 677 -18.87 -13.33 -18.67
CA SER A 677 -17.85 -12.31 -18.87
C SER A 677 -16.63 -12.92 -19.55
N THR A 678 -16.13 -12.26 -20.59
CA THR A 678 -14.96 -12.67 -21.37
C THR A 678 -14.03 -11.49 -21.62
N LYS A 679 -12.86 -11.72 -22.23
CA LYS A 679 -11.92 -10.65 -22.63
C LYS A 679 -12.55 -9.61 -23.56
N PHE A 680 -13.36 -10.05 -24.52
CA PHE A 680 -13.97 -9.19 -25.56
C PHE A 680 -15.35 -8.70 -25.19
N ASP A 681 -16.02 -9.43 -24.31
CA ASP A 681 -17.31 -9.04 -23.75
C ASP A 681 -17.23 -9.08 -22.21
N PRO A 682 -16.48 -8.12 -21.62
CA PRO A 682 -16.32 -8.05 -20.18
C PRO A 682 -17.61 -7.54 -19.55
N GLU A 683 -18.13 -8.28 -18.58
CA GLU A 683 -19.37 -7.95 -17.88
C GLU A 683 -19.12 -7.90 -16.36
N VAL A 684 -19.75 -6.96 -15.68
CA VAL A 684 -19.78 -6.89 -14.20
C VAL A 684 -21.11 -6.34 -13.72
N ALA A 685 -21.68 -6.95 -12.68
CA ALA A 685 -22.96 -6.54 -12.14
C ALA A 685 -22.97 -6.46 -10.62
N LYS A 686 -23.86 -5.63 -10.07
CA LYS A 686 -24.39 -5.75 -8.71
C LYS A 686 -25.56 -6.74 -8.73
N LEU A 687 -25.80 -7.37 -7.59
CA LEU A 687 -26.96 -8.24 -7.39
C LEU A 687 -27.86 -7.68 -6.29
N SER A 688 -29.14 -7.55 -6.61
CA SER A 688 -30.23 -7.31 -5.66
C SER A 688 -31.19 -8.49 -5.72
N VAL A 689 -31.64 -8.99 -4.58
CA VAL A 689 -32.59 -10.11 -4.50
C VAL A 689 -33.71 -9.68 -3.60
N LEU A 690 -34.91 -9.67 -4.16
CA LEU A 690 -36.15 -9.49 -3.44
C LEU A 690 -36.71 -10.89 -3.17
N TYR A 691 -37.12 -11.19 -1.95
CA TYR A 691 -37.63 -12.51 -1.58
C TYR A 691 -38.69 -12.42 -0.50
N SER A 692 -39.75 -13.21 -0.65
CA SER A 692 -40.83 -13.33 0.33
C SER A 692 -41.17 -14.81 0.55
N LYS A 693 -41.85 -15.11 1.65
CA LYS A 693 -42.42 -16.44 1.81
C LYS A 693 -43.51 -16.63 0.77
N GLU A 694 -43.62 -17.85 0.26
CA GLU A 694 -44.69 -18.19 -0.67
C GLU A 694 -46.06 -17.92 -0.03
N GLY A 695 -46.86 -17.03 -0.64
CA GLY A 695 -48.17 -16.61 -0.14
C GLY A 695 -48.17 -15.40 0.79
N GLU A 696 -47.00 -14.82 1.10
CA GLU A 696 -46.89 -13.56 1.86
C GLU A 696 -46.45 -12.40 0.95
N ASP A 697 -47.05 -11.22 1.18
CA ASP A 697 -46.69 -9.96 0.49
C ASP A 697 -45.49 -9.24 1.15
N ILE A 698 -44.96 -9.78 2.25
CA ILE A 698 -43.84 -9.15 2.97
C ILE A 698 -42.53 -9.50 2.26
N GLU A 699 -42.06 -8.56 1.45
CA GLU A 699 -40.83 -8.69 0.68
C GLU A 699 -39.60 -8.27 1.49
N GLN A 700 -38.57 -9.12 1.50
CA GLN A 700 -37.24 -8.82 2.04
C GLN A 700 -36.28 -8.55 0.89
N THR A 701 -35.43 -7.54 1.04
CA THR A 701 -34.42 -7.20 0.04
C THR A 701 -33.02 -7.49 0.56
N SER A 702 -32.16 -8.06 -0.27
CA SER A 702 -30.73 -8.23 0.00
C SER A 702 -29.93 -7.79 -1.21
N HIS A 703 -28.85 -7.04 -0.98
CA HIS A 703 -28.09 -6.38 -2.04
C HIS A 703 -26.58 -6.50 -1.82
N TRP A 704 -25.85 -6.62 -2.92
CA TRP A 704 -24.40 -6.57 -2.97
C TRP A 704 -23.94 -5.20 -3.48
N PRO A 705 -23.17 -4.43 -2.69
CA PRO A 705 -22.90 -3.04 -3.05
C PRO A 705 -21.86 -2.88 -4.16
N ILE A 706 -21.18 -3.94 -4.60
CA ILE A 706 -19.97 -3.85 -5.44
C ILE A 706 -20.22 -4.60 -6.76
N TYR A 707 -19.73 -4.08 -7.89
CA TYR A 707 -19.81 -4.81 -9.15
C TYR A 707 -18.86 -6.02 -9.14
N SER A 708 -19.27 -7.12 -9.75
CA SER A 708 -18.44 -8.32 -9.86
C SER A 708 -18.91 -9.16 -11.04
N THR A 709 -18.02 -10.02 -11.53
CA THR A 709 -18.40 -11.15 -12.41
C THR A 709 -19.15 -12.24 -11.66
N GLN A 710 -19.07 -12.27 -10.33
CA GLN A 710 -19.76 -13.22 -9.45
C GLN A 710 -20.40 -12.51 -8.27
N PRO A 711 -21.37 -11.60 -8.52
CA PRO A 711 -22.06 -10.93 -7.45
C PRO A 711 -22.82 -11.93 -6.58
N TYR A 712 -22.90 -11.62 -5.28
CA TYR A 712 -23.58 -12.48 -4.33
C TYR A 712 -24.24 -11.67 -3.24
N VAL A 713 -25.37 -12.16 -2.74
CA VAL A 713 -26.08 -11.57 -1.61
C VAL A 713 -26.16 -12.56 -0.46
N ILE A 714 -26.40 -12.03 0.73
CA ILE A 714 -26.63 -12.83 1.93
C ILE A 714 -28.13 -12.80 2.21
N LEU A 715 -28.78 -13.96 2.12
CA LEU A 715 -30.17 -14.18 2.52
C LEU A 715 -30.21 -14.45 4.03
N ARG A 716 -31.11 -13.79 4.76
CA ARG A 716 -31.12 -13.82 6.23
C ARG A 716 -32.51 -14.11 6.77
N ASN A 717 -32.56 -14.55 8.03
CA ASN A 717 -33.81 -14.72 8.79
C ASN A 717 -34.87 -15.59 8.11
N LEU A 718 -34.43 -16.60 7.35
CA LEU A 718 -35.31 -17.49 6.61
C LEU A 718 -35.95 -18.50 7.59
N GLU A 719 -37.25 -18.68 7.54
CA GLU A 719 -37.94 -19.66 8.39
C GLU A 719 -37.63 -21.09 7.94
N PRO A 720 -37.58 -22.06 8.87
CA PRO A 720 -37.36 -23.46 8.53
C PRO A 720 -38.56 -24.08 7.83
N ASN A 721 -38.32 -25.10 6.99
CA ASN A 721 -39.36 -25.79 6.22
C ASN A 721 -40.24 -24.90 5.33
N THR A 722 -39.77 -23.70 5.00
CA THR A 722 -40.51 -22.66 4.29
C THR A 722 -40.02 -22.52 2.86
N THR A 723 -40.95 -22.41 1.92
CA THR A 723 -40.65 -22.04 0.53
C THR A 723 -40.61 -20.52 0.40
N TYR A 724 -39.54 -20.00 -0.16
CA TYR A 724 -39.36 -18.60 -0.51
C TYR A 724 -39.43 -18.43 -2.02
N VAL A 725 -40.21 -17.45 -2.48
CA VAL A 725 -40.16 -16.96 -3.85
C VAL A 725 -39.14 -15.83 -3.89
N TYR A 726 -38.34 -15.75 -4.95
CA TYR A 726 -37.34 -14.70 -5.07
C TYR A 726 -37.24 -14.14 -6.49
N ARG A 727 -36.81 -12.87 -6.55
CA ARG A 727 -36.62 -12.07 -7.76
C ARG A 727 -35.20 -11.48 -7.74
N PRO A 728 -34.24 -12.13 -8.41
CA PRO A 728 -32.89 -11.61 -8.53
C PRO A 728 -32.81 -10.62 -9.70
N VAL A 729 -32.27 -9.43 -9.41
CA VAL A 729 -32.04 -8.35 -10.35
C VAL A 729 -30.56 -8.04 -10.40
N LEU A 730 -29.97 -8.16 -11.59
CA LEU A 730 -28.60 -7.75 -11.87
C LEU A 730 -28.60 -6.32 -12.40
N THR A 731 -27.59 -5.52 -12.04
CA THR A 731 -27.44 -4.15 -12.55
C THR A 731 -25.98 -3.82 -12.79
N ASP A 732 -25.66 -3.40 -14.02
CA ASP A 732 -24.30 -3.04 -14.44
C ASP A 732 -23.91 -1.59 -14.02
N PRO A 733 -22.69 -1.13 -14.33
CA PRO A 733 -22.27 0.25 -14.11
C PRO A 733 -23.10 1.31 -14.87
N TYR A 734 -23.63 0.97 -16.05
CA TYR A 734 -24.46 1.84 -16.90
C TYR A 734 -25.96 1.82 -16.56
N GLY A 735 -26.33 1.13 -15.47
CA GLY A 735 -27.71 1.00 -15.00
C GLY A 735 -28.59 0.08 -15.85
N ASN A 736 -28.04 -0.65 -16.82
CA ASN A 736 -28.75 -1.72 -17.49
C ASN A 736 -29.06 -2.80 -16.46
N SER A 737 -30.27 -3.37 -16.54
CA SER A 737 -30.73 -4.32 -15.54
C SER A 737 -31.42 -5.51 -16.14
N THR A 738 -31.15 -6.67 -15.55
CA THR A 738 -31.73 -7.94 -15.94
C THR A 738 -32.46 -8.53 -14.76
N ASP A 739 -33.77 -8.73 -14.93
CA ASP A 739 -34.63 -9.39 -13.96
C ASP A 739 -34.81 -10.84 -14.39
N LEU A 740 -34.11 -11.75 -13.72
CA LEU A 740 -34.03 -13.14 -14.17
C LEU A 740 -35.36 -13.89 -14.02
N THR A 741 -36.35 -13.31 -13.33
CA THR A 741 -37.69 -13.91 -13.30
C THR A 741 -38.44 -13.75 -14.62
N LYS A 742 -38.05 -12.77 -15.45
CA LYS A 742 -38.57 -12.63 -16.80
C LYS A 742 -38.04 -13.73 -17.72
N ASP A 743 -36.77 -14.12 -17.50
CA ASP A 743 -36.08 -15.09 -18.36
C ASP A 743 -36.34 -16.54 -17.94
N PHE A 744 -36.38 -16.80 -16.63
CA PHE A 744 -36.50 -18.15 -16.06
C PHE A 744 -37.86 -18.43 -15.41
N GLY A 745 -38.78 -17.47 -15.44
CA GLY A 745 -40.08 -17.58 -14.79
C GLY A 745 -40.01 -17.50 -13.27
N ARG A 746 -40.97 -18.15 -12.59
CA ARG A 746 -41.08 -18.11 -11.13
C ARG A 746 -39.95 -18.91 -10.49
N LEU A 747 -39.13 -18.23 -9.69
CA LEU A 747 -38.01 -18.84 -8.97
C LEU A 747 -38.34 -19.02 -7.48
N SER A 748 -38.00 -20.18 -6.92
CA SER A 748 -38.18 -20.46 -5.50
C SER A 748 -37.10 -21.36 -4.93
N PHE A 749 -36.87 -21.26 -3.63
CA PHE A 749 -36.05 -22.19 -2.88
C PHE A 749 -36.75 -22.58 -1.58
N ARG A 750 -36.46 -23.78 -1.08
CA ARG A 750 -37.02 -24.27 0.18
C ARG A 750 -35.93 -24.41 1.23
N THR A 751 -36.18 -23.88 2.42
CA THR A 751 -35.33 -24.14 3.58
C THR A 751 -35.58 -25.54 4.12
N GLY A 752 -34.54 -26.17 4.67
CA GLY A 752 -34.67 -27.50 5.27
C GLY A 752 -35.38 -27.48 6.63
N SER A 753 -35.56 -28.67 7.21
CA SER A 753 -35.94 -28.80 8.61
C SER A 753 -34.75 -28.44 9.50
N ILE A 754 -34.99 -27.88 10.68
CA ILE A 754 -33.93 -27.71 11.69
C ILE A 754 -33.56 -29.06 12.32
N ASN A 755 -34.42 -30.08 12.17
CA ASN A 755 -34.26 -31.38 12.82
C ASN A 755 -33.26 -32.31 12.13
N ASP A 756 -32.73 -31.96 10.95
CA ASP A 756 -31.88 -32.85 10.14
C ASP A 756 -30.38 -32.67 10.37
N GLU A 757 -29.94 -31.61 11.03
CA GLU A 757 -28.62 -31.66 11.64
C GLU A 757 -28.76 -32.44 12.94
N LYS A 758 -27.97 -33.51 13.09
CA LYS A 758 -27.42 -33.89 14.40
C LYS A 758 -26.56 -32.72 14.93
N THR A 759 -27.13 -31.53 15.07
CA THR A 759 -26.67 -30.49 15.97
C THR A 759 -26.83 -31.14 17.33
N SER A 760 -25.75 -31.79 17.75
CA SER A 760 -25.41 -32.02 19.15
C SER A 760 -26.15 -30.98 19.97
N GLN A 761 -27.11 -31.41 20.79
CA GLN A 761 -27.86 -30.53 21.68
C GLN A 761 -26.91 -29.44 22.19
N PRO A 762 -27.28 -28.14 22.10
CA PRO A 762 -26.39 -27.05 22.43
C PRO A 762 -25.73 -27.38 23.75
N SER A 763 -24.40 -27.48 23.74
CA SER A 763 -23.70 -27.93 24.93
C SER A 763 -24.09 -26.97 26.06
N ALA A 764 -24.35 -27.52 27.25
CA ALA A 764 -24.75 -26.69 28.39
C ALA A 764 -23.75 -25.52 28.52
N PRO A 765 -24.23 -24.28 28.68
CA PRO A 765 -23.37 -23.11 28.70
C PRO A 765 -22.30 -23.29 29.77
N ARG A 766 -21.04 -23.06 29.40
CA ARG A 766 -19.95 -23.15 30.37
C ARG A 766 -19.83 -21.85 31.11
N VAL A 767 -20.00 -21.92 32.42
CA VAL A 767 -19.87 -20.78 33.31
C VAL A 767 -18.40 -20.54 33.62
N ALA A 768 -18.00 -19.27 33.61
CA ALA A 768 -16.66 -18.85 33.96
C ALA A 768 -16.40 -19.03 35.46
N LYS A 769 -15.16 -19.39 35.80
CA LYS A 769 -14.69 -19.44 37.19
C LYS A 769 -14.03 -18.12 37.54
N LYS A 770 -14.46 -17.51 38.65
CA LYS A 770 -13.83 -16.29 39.17
C LYS A 770 -12.40 -16.59 39.66
N ARG A 771 -11.46 -15.75 39.25
CA ARG A 771 -10.08 -15.66 39.73
C ARG A 771 -9.88 -14.30 40.42
N SER A 772 -8.70 -14.05 40.98
CA SER A 772 -8.44 -12.84 41.78
C SER A 772 -8.72 -11.50 41.08
N LYS A 773 -8.51 -11.39 39.75
CA LYS A 773 -8.78 -10.18 38.94
C LYS A 773 -9.34 -10.47 37.54
N SER A 774 -9.89 -11.67 37.34
CA SER A 774 -10.40 -12.10 36.04
C SER A 774 -11.35 -13.27 36.19
N TRP A 775 -12.06 -13.59 35.12
CA TRP A 775 -12.88 -14.78 35.01
C TRP A 775 -12.33 -15.66 33.90
N GLU A 776 -12.33 -16.96 34.11
CA GLU A 776 -11.71 -17.93 33.22
C GLU A 776 -12.73 -18.97 32.75
N ILE A 777 -12.75 -19.22 31.43
CA ILE A 777 -13.58 -20.26 30.82
C ILE A 777 -12.66 -21.25 30.09
N ASP A 778 -12.74 -22.52 30.45
CA ASP A 778 -12.02 -23.61 29.80
C ASP A 778 -12.71 -24.04 28.49
N LEU A 779 -11.93 -24.11 27.41
CA LEU A 779 -12.39 -24.46 26.06
C LEU A 779 -12.37 -25.97 25.76
N LEU A 780 -11.88 -26.83 26.65
CA LEU A 780 -11.81 -28.28 26.45
C LEU A 780 -13.18 -28.83 26.00
N ARG A 781 -13.28 -29.51 24.84
CA ARG A 781 -14.53 -30.05 24.27
C ARG A 781 -15.45 -29.07 23.51
N LEU A 782 -15.13 -27.77 23.44
CA LEU A 782 -15.88 -26.81 22.61
C LEU A 782 -15.27 -26.70 21.19
N ARG A 783 -15.32 -27.79 20.42
CA ARG A 783 -14.57 -27.95 19.16
C ARG A 783 -15.02 -27.02 18.02
N LYS A 784 -16.27 -26.54 18.04
CA LYS A 784 -16.85 -25.69 17.00
C LYS A 784 -16.66 -24.18 17.20
N LEU A 785 -16.01 -23.76 18.30
CA LEU A 785 -15.78 -22.34 18.57
C LEU A 785 -14.90 -21.63 17.53
N SER A 786 -14.14 -22.39 16.73
CA SER A 786 -13.41 -21.84 15.58
C SER A 786 -14.29 -21.44 14.40
N GLU A 787 -15.59 -21.72 14.47
CA GLU A 787 -16.57 -21.44 13.41
C GLU A 787 -17.75 -20.62 13.93
N HIS A 788 -18.19 -20.85 15.16
CA HIS A 788 -19.26 -20.06 15.79
C HIS A 788 -19.23 -20.14 17.31
N GLY A 789 -19.67 -19.09 18.00
CA GLY A 789 -19.78 -19.06 19.45
C GLY A 789 -20.45 -17.82 19.99
N THR A 790 -20.83 -17.85 21.27
CA THR A 790 -21.33 -16.68 21.99
C THR A 790 -20.82 -16.65 23.41
N ILE A 791 -20.32 -15.50 23.82
CA ILE A 791 -19.92 -15.18 25.19
C ILE A 791 -20.87 -14.10 25.69
N GLU A 792 -21.52 -14.38 26.81
CA GLU A 792 -22.35 -13.43 27.54
C GLU A 792 -21.63 -13.09 28.84
N VAL A 793 -21.45 -11.80 29.12
CA VAL A 793 -20.79 -11.29 30.34
C VAL A 793 -21.71 -10.30 31.01
N GLU A 794 -22.22 -10.63 32.18
CA GLU A 794 -22.97 -9.71 33.02
C GLU A 794 -22.00 -8.90 33.88
N PHE A 795 -22.09 -7.57 33.86
CA PHE A 795 -21.11 -6.70 34.50
C PHE A 795 -21.73 -5.40 35.02
N ILE A 796 -20.96 -4.70 35.85
CA ILE A 796 -21.15 -3.32 36.25
C ILE A 796 -20.08 -2.49 35.53
N ALA A 797 -20.52 -1.46 34.80
CA ALA A 797 -19.68 -0.59 34.01
C ALA A 797 -18.71 0.21 34.89
N GLY A 798 -17.47 0.30 34.42
CA GLY A 798 -16.42 1.07 35.08
C GLY A 798 -16.46 2.56 34.71
N GLU A 799 -15.40 3.26 35.06
CA GLU A 799 -15.21 4.68 34.70
C GLU A 799 -15.42 4.92 33.19
N ASN A 800 -16.13 6.00 32.84
CA ASN A 800 -16.55 6.34 31.48
C ASN A 800 -17.38 5.26 30.75
N GLY A 801 -18.11 4.42 31.50
CA GLY A 801 -18.93 3.36 30.91
C GLY A 801 -18.11 2.22 30.30
N LEU A 802 -16.89 1.98 30.81
CA LEU A 802 -16.04 0.90 30.33
C LEU A 802 -16.65 -0.47 30.61
N MET A 803 -16.25 -1.46 29.81
CA MET A 803 -16.80 -2.82 29.82
C MET A 803 -15.67 -3.85 29.89
N PRO A 804 -15.97 -5.13 30.20
CA PRO A 804 -14.96 -6.18 30.30
C PRO A 804 -14.23 -6.45 28.98
N SER A 805 -12.94 -6.77 29.05
CA SER A 805 -12.18 -7.29 27.90
C SER A 805 -12.13 -8.81 27.91
N ILE A 806 -12.20 -9.46 26.75
CA ILE A 806 -12.15 -10.92 26.58
C ILE A 806 -10.90 -11.30 25.79
N VAL A 807 -10.06 -12.20 26.29
CA VAL A 807 -8.78 -12.55 25.66
C VAL A 807 -8.56 -14.06 25.66
N SER A 808 -8.19 -14.61 24.51
CA SER A 808 -7.76 -15.99 24.29
C SER A 808 -6.84 -16.05 23.05
N GLU A 809 -6.20 -17.18 22.80
CA GLU A 809 -5.44 -17.36 21.55
C GLU A 809 -6.45 -17.41 20.38
N ASN A 810 -6.33 -16.47 19.43
CA ASN A 810 -7.22 -16.29 18.27
C ASN A 810 -8.64 -15.74 18.58
N LEU A 811 -8.91 -15.28 19.81
CA LEU A 811 -10.10 -14.49 20.17
C LEU A 811 -9.68 -13.32 21.08
N ASN A 812 -9.92 -12.08 20.66
CA ASN A 812 -9.58 -10.90 21.44
C ASN A 812 -10.64 -9.81 21.28
N LEU A 813 -11.38 -9.52 22.34
CA LEU A 813 -12.18 -8.32 22.54
C LEU A 813 -11.46 -7.41 23.54
N GLY A 814 -10.78 -6.40 23.04
CA GLY A 814 -10.15 -5.37 23.87
C GLY A 814 -11.09 -4.17 24.01
N ILE A 815 -11.24 -3.64 25.22
CA ILE A 815 -11.98 -2.40 25.46
C ILE A 815 -11.05 -1.44 26.23
N GLU A 816 -10.79 -0.28 25.65
CA GLU A 816 -9.86 0.73 26.19
C GLU A 816 -10.52 2.09 26.36
N LYS A 817 -10.00 2.88 27.31
CA LYS A 817 -10.42 4.28 27.52
C LYS A 817 -9.91 5.13 26.36
N GLY A 818 -10.82 5.77 25.64
CA GLY A 818 -10.51 6.72 24.58
C GLY A 818 -10.35 8.15 25.10
N GLN A 819 -10.23 9.12 24.19
CA GLN A 819 -10.25 10.55 24.51
C GLN A 819 -11.70 11.05 24.61
N LYS A 820 -11.99 11.99 25.52
CA LYS A 820 -13.30 12.68 25.62
C LYS A 820 -14.51 11.73 25.73
N GLU A 821 -14.56 10.89 26.77
CA GLU A 821 -15.69 9.96 27.04
C GLU A 821 -15.94 8.88 25.97
N THR A 822 -15.02 8.69 25.03
CA THR A 822 -15.09 7.58 24.07
C THR A 822 -14.47 6.31 24.63
N ILE A 823 -14.93 5.17 24.13
CA ILE A 823 -14.31 3.86 24.32
C ILE A 823 -13.78 3.35 22.99
N GLY A 824 -12.61 2.70 23.04
CA GLY A 824 -12.06 1.95 21.91
C GLY A 824 -12.41 0.48 22.06
N ILE A 825 -13.17 -0.08 21.12
CA ILE A 825 -13.46 -1.52 21.04
C ILE A 825 -12.54 -2.13 19.99
N PHE A 826 -11.88 -3.24 20.30
CA PHE A 826 -11.15 -4.03 19.33
C PHE A 826 -11.66 -5.45 19.30
N LEU A 827 -11.92 -6.02 18.13
CA LEU A 827 -12.32 -7.41 17.98
C LEU A 827 -11.42 -8.16 17.01
N ALA A 828 -10.90 -9.32 17.42
CA ALA A 828 -10.24 -10.29 16.55
C ALA A 828 -10.80 -11.68 16.85
N VAL A 829 -11.64 -12.21 15.96
CA VAL A 829 -12.16 -13.59 16.02
C VAL A 829 -12.43 -14.06 14.61
N GLY A 830 -11.89 -15.22 14.21
CA GLY A 830 -12.04 -15.76 12.84
C GLY A 830 -11.53 -14.84 11.73
N GLY A 831 -10.58 -13.93 12.01
CA GLY A 831 -9.97 -13.04 11.02
C GLY A 831 -9.18 -11.89 11.67
N PRO A 832 -8.76 -10.89 10.88
CA PRO A 832 -7.94 -9.78 11.35
C PRO A 832 -8.64 -8.89 12.40
N LYS A 833 -7.82 -8.26 13.23
CA LYS A 833 -8.27 -7.33 14.28
C LYS A 833 -8.97 -6.11 13.67
N ARG A 834 -10.14 -5.78 14.20
CA ARG A 834 -10.91 -4.57 13.92
C ARG A 834 -10.91 -3.65 15.12
N LYS A 835 -11.04 -2.34 14.88
CA LYS A 835 -11.14 -1.30 15.92
C LYS A 835 -12.33 -0.39 15.62
N TRP A 836 -13.07 -0.03 16.65
CA TRP A 836 -14.15 0.96 16.62
C TRP A 836 -13.93 1.97 17.75
N HIS A 837 -14.31 3.21 17.51
CA HIS A 837 -14.35 4.28 18.50
C HIS A 837 -15.78 4.80 18.58
N LEU A 838 -16.36 4.79 19.77
CA LEU A 838 -17.72 5.28 20.01
C LEU A 838 -17.81 5.88 21.41
N LYS A 839 -18.82 6.72 21.64
CA LYS A 839 -19.19 7.12 23.00
C LYS A 839 -19.80 5.91 23.71
N SER A 840 -19.39 5.64 24.95
CA SER A 840 -20.02 4.55 25.69
C SER A 840 -21.50 4.87 25.92
N PRO A 841 -22.43 3.95 25.65
CA PRO A 841 -23.84 4.13 25.99
C PRO A 841 -24.09 3.94 27.49
N LEU A 842 -23.10 3.46 28.26
CA LEU A 842 -23.22 3.20 29.69
C LEU A 842 -22.59 4.33 30.50
N LYS A 843 -23.15 4.59 31.68
CA LYS A 843 -22.52 5.39 32.74
C LYS A 843 -21.78 4.48 33.72
N GLU A 844 -20.82 5.05 34.44
CA GLU A 844 -20.14 4.35 35.53
C GLU A 844 -21.16 3.84 36.56
N GLY A 845 -21.01 2.57 36.97
CA GLY A 845 -21.91 1.92 37.92
C GLY A 845 -23.16 1.28 37.30
N GLU A 846 -23.43 1.46 36.01
CA GLU A 846 -24.59 0.83 35.36
C GLU A 846 -24.38 -0.66 35.12
N LYS A 847 -25.44 -1.46 35.30
CA LYS A 847 -25.42 -2.90 35.10
C LYS A 847 -25.91 -3.25 33.69
N ALA A 848 -25.15 -4.06 32.96
CA ALA A 848 -25.47 -4.50 31.60
C ALA A 848 -24.98 -5.92 31.31
N VAL A 849 -25.42 -6.49 30.18
CA VAL A 849 -24.87 -7.74 29.64
C VAL A 849 -24.15 -7.44 28.34
N LEU A 850 -22.87 -7.76 28.27
CA LEU A 850 -22.06 -7.73 27.07
C LEU A 850 -22.18 -9.06 26.34
N ILE A 851 -22.57 -9.02 25.07
CA ILE A 851 -22.67 -10.20 24.20
C ILE A 851 -21.60 -10.10 23.11
N LEU A 852 -20.65 -11.03 23.12
CA LEU A 852 -19.74 -11.25 22.00
C LEU A 852 -20.18 -12.51 21.26
N ARG A 853 -20.62 -12.38 20.01
CA ARG A 853 -20.99 -13.53 19.17
C ARG A 853 -20.28 -13.50 17.83
N TRP A 854 -19.99 -14.68 17.29
CA TRP A 854 -19.37 -14.82 15.97
C TRP A 854 -19.84 -16.07 15.26
N ARG A 855 -19.81 -16.04 13.93
CA ARG A 855 -20.07 -17.18 13.05
C ARG A 855 -19.40 -17.00 11.69
N ARG A 856 -18.99 -18.12 11.10
CA ARG A 856 -18.48 -18.23 9.73
C ARG A 856 -19.59 -18.11 8.70
N PHE A 857 -20.78 -18.65 8.97
CA PHE A 857 -21.87 -18.71 7.99
C PHE A 857 -23.26 -18.37 8.58
N PRO A 858 -23.97 -17.34 8.08
CA PRO A 858 -23.41 -16.26 7.27
C PRO A 858 -22.39 -15.51 8.12
N LEU A 859 -21.32 -15.06 7.51
CA LEU A 859 -20.24 -14.38 8.20
C LEU A 859 -20.77 -13.22 9.07
N THR A 860 -20.59 -13.31 10.39
CA THR A 860 -21.05 -12.28 11.34
C THR A 860 -20.21 -12.32 12.60
N ARG A 861 -19.78 -11.15 13.08
CA ARG A 861 -19.07 -10.96 14.34
C ARG A 861 -19.67 -9.72 14.99
N GLU A 862 -20.16 -9.82 16.20
CA GLU A 862 -20.88 -8.72 16.84
C GLU A 862 -20.45 -8.57 18.31
N VAL A 863 -20.38 -7.32 18.74
CA VAL A 863 -20.29 -6.91 20.13
C VAL A 863 -21.57 -6.14 20.43
N LEU A 864 -22.38 -6.64 21.36
CA LEU A 864 -23.66 -6.03 21.72
C LEU A 864 -23.74 -5.77 23.22
N LEU A 865 -24.60 -4.84 23.59
CA LEU A 865 -25.13 -4.73 24.94
C LEU A 865 -26.58 -5.19 24.95
N GLN A 866 -26.97 -5.87 26.02
CA GLN A 866 -28.36 -6.15 26.29
C GLN A 866 -28.81 -5.37 27.53
N ALA A 867 -29.90 -4.62 27.39
CA ALA A 867 -30.56 -3.93 28.49
C ALA A 867 -31.40 -4.89 29.35
N LYS A 868 -31.90 -4.39 30.48
CA LYS A 868 -32.68 -5.20 31.45
C LYS A 868 -34.00 -5.73 30.89
N ASP A 869 -34.59 -5.01 29.93
CA ASP A 869 -35.81 -5.38 29.21
C ASP A 869 -35.57 -6.43 28.10
N GLY A 870 -34.30 -6.84 27.89
CA GLY A 870 -33.90 -7.79 26.86
C GLY A 870 -33.53 -7.17 25.53
N THR A 871 -33.66 -5.84 25.37
CA THR A 871 -33.31 -5.12 24.14
C THR A 871 -31.80 -5.21 23.86
N GLU A 872 -31.42 -5.65 22.66
CA GLU A 872 -30.02 -5.70 22.20
C GLU A 872 -29.63 -4.42 21.44
N PHE A 873 -28.44 -3.89 21.74
CA PHE A 873 -27.82 -2.73 21.09
C PHE A 873 -26.50 -3.13 20.47
N THR A 874 -26.34 -2.96 19.16
CA THR A 874 -25.09 -3.33 18.48
C THR A 874 -24.02 -2.27 18.67
N LEU A 875 -22.96 -2.58 19.40
CA LEU A 875 -21.81 -1.68 19.57
C LEU A 875 -20.84 -1.75 18.39
N ALA A 876 -20.64 -2.96 17.86
CA ALA A 876 -19.75 -3.19 16.73
C ALA A 876 -20.18 -4.46 15.97
N ALA A 877 -20.10 -4.43 14.65
CA ALA A 877 -20.35 -5.58 13.79
C ALA A 877 -19.34 -5.70 12.63
N ASP A 878 -18.95 -6.93 12.28
CA ASP A 878 -18.16 -7.25 11.09
C ASP A 878 -18.75 -8.44 10.33
N VAL A 879 -19.29 -8.16 9.15
CA VAL A 879 -19.89 -9.14 8.23
C VAL A 879 -19.17 -9.21 6.87
N ARG A 880 -18.09 -8.42 6.69
CA ARG A 880 -17.38 -8.27 5.41
C ARG A 880 -15.99 -8.91 5.43
N THR A 881 -15.54 -9.38 6.60
CA THR A 881 -14.22 -9.98 6.75
C THR A 881 -14.19 -11.47 6.49
N PRO A 882 -13.57 -11.97 5.39
CA PRO A 882 -13.20 -13.36 5.20
C PRO A 882 -12.86 -14.09 6.49
N TRP A 883 -13.44 -15.28 6.63
CA TRP A 883 -13.18 -16.14 7.76
C TRP A 883 -11.82 -16.80 7.59
N GLU A 884 -10.91 -16.55 8.53
CA GLU A 884 -9.69 -17.35 8.66
C GLU A 884 -9.98 -18.44 9.69
N GLN A 885 -9.98 -19.70 9.26
CA GLN A 885 -10.21 -20.82 10.17
C GLN A 885 -9.03 -20.95 11.14
N LYS A 886 -9.19 -20.40 12.35
CA LYS A 886 -8.20 -20.48 13.44
C LYS A 886 -8.79 -21.24 14.61
N LYS A 887 -8.04 -22.21 15.13
CA LYS A 887 -8.41 -22.94 16.34
C LYS A 887 -8.26 -22.01 17.54
N LEU A 888 -9.31 -21.83 18.33
CA LEU A 888 -9.19 -21.20 19.65
C LEU A 888 -8.40 -22.14 20.56
N ARG A 889 -7.40 -21.62 21.26
CA ARG A 889 -6.50 -22.38 22.14
C ARG A 889 -6.36 -21.65 23.48
N GLY A 890 -6.15 -22.45 24.53
CA GLY A 890 -6.10 -21.95 25.90
C GLY A 890 -7.46 -21.51 26.44
N SER A 891 -7.51 -21.15 27.72
CA SER A 891 -8.72 -20.63 28.35
C SER A 891 -9.09 -19.25 27.78
N ILE A 892 -10.37 -18.91 27.82
CA ILE A 892 -10.83 -17.52 27.64
C ILE A 892 -10.70 -16.80 28.98
N ILE A 893 -10.02 -15.65 28.96
CA ILE A 893 -9.80 -14.80 30.12
C ILE A 893 -10.60 -13.51 29.94
N ILE A 894 -11.53 -13.24 30.87
CA ILE A 894 -12.34 -12.02 30.91
C ILE A 894 -11.81 -11.14 32.05
N LYS A 895 -11.36 -9.93 31.73
CA LYS A 895 -10.58 -9.09 32.66
C LYS A 895 -11.44 -8.00 33.30
N GLU A 896 -11.32 -7.86 34.61
CA GLU A 896 -11.79 -6.70 35.38
C GLU A 896 -10.69 -5.62 35.34
N ARG A 897 -10.99 -4.45 34.79
CA ARG A 897 -10.06 -3.31 34.68
C ARG A 897 -10.85 -2.01 34.85
N ASN A 898 -10.18 -0.95 35.32
CA ASN A 898 -10.75 0.40 35.37
C ASN A 898 -12.15 0.42 36.01
N GLN A 899 -12.25 -0.18 37.21
CA GLN A 899 -13.48 -0.25 38.01
C GLN A 899 -14.63 -1.10 37.43
N VAL A 900 -14.43 -1.77 36.29
CA VAL A 900 -15.38 -2.77 35.78
C VAL A 900 -15.46 -3.96 36.71
N LYS A 901 -16.66 -4.36 37.13
CA LYS A 901 -16.91 -5.53 37.98
C LYS A 901 -17.74 -6.56 37.21
N ILE A 902 -17.24 -7.78 37.08
CA ILE A 902 -17.96 -8.87 36.40
C ILE A 902 -18.80 -9.61 37.45
N LEU A 903 -20.07 -9.83 37.11
CA LEU A 903 -21.04 -10.53 37.95
C LEU A 903 -21.13 -12.01 37.55
N SER A 904 -21.21 -12.27 36.26
CA SER A 904 -21.22 -13.62 35.71
C SER A 904 -20.69 -13.62 34.27
N ALA A 905 -20.20 -14.76 33.80
CA ALA A 905 -19.87 -14.94 32.39
C ALA A 905 -20.09 -16.39 31.96
N LYS A 906 -20.55 -16.58 30.72
CA LYS A 906 -20.76 -17.90 30.15
C LYS A 906 -20.44 -17.92 28.66
N ILE A 907 -20.01 -19.09 28.16
CA ILE A 907 -19.83 -19.36 26.72
C ILE A 907 -20.76 -20.46 26.26
N ARG A 908 -21.22 -20.32 25.02
CA ARG A 908 -21.92 -21.36 24.26
C ARG A 908 -21.10 -21.68 23.01
N ASP A 909 -21.03 -22.95 22.64
CA ASP A 909 -20.47 -23.39 21.35
C ASP A 909 -21.46 -23.25 20.19
N HIS A 910 -22.55 -22.50 20.39
CA HIS A 910 -23.44 -22.00 19.36
C HIS A 910 -23.43 -20.47 19.35
N ALA A 911 -23.66 -19.87 18.19
CA ALA A 911 -23.88 -18.43 18.07
C ALA A 911 -25.36 -18.09 18.33
N LEU A 912 -25.62 -17.11 19.22
CA LEU A 912 -26.95 -16.48 19.36
C LEU A 912 -27.39 -15.79 18.06
N PRO A 913 -28.70 -15.49 17.94
CA PRO A 913 -29.22 -14.74 16.82
C PRO A 913 -28.49 -13.46 16.48
N ALA A 914 -28.05 -13.24 15.23
CA ALA A 914 -27.51 -11.92 14.86
C ALA A 914 -28.59 -10.84 14.98
N SER A 915 -28.18 -9.62 15.30
CA SER A 915 -29.12 -8.52 15.52
C SER A 915 -29.70 -8.10 14.18
N SER A 916 -30.93 -7.58 14.21
CA SER A 916 -31.57 -6.95 13.07
C SER A 916 -30.71 -5.79 12.51
N GLU A 917 -30.04 -5.04 13.39
CA GLU A 917 -29.11 -3.95 13.02
C GLU A 917 -27.86 -4.43 12.28
N ALA A 918 -27.28 -5.58 12.65
CA ALA A 918 -26.16 -6.18 11.93
C ALA A 918 -26.52 -6.64 10.50
N CYS A 919 -27.79 -6.57 10.12
CA CYS A 919 -28.34 -7.08 8.86
C CYS A 919 -28.64 -6.02 7.79
N ARG A 920 -28.25 -4.73 7.93
CA ARG A 920 -28.29 -3.70 6.85
C ARG A 920 -27.07 -2.75 6.94
N ILE A 921 -25.98 -3.08 6.23
CA ILE A 921 -24.60 -2.71 6.61
C ILE A 921 -24.23 -1.21 6.50
N MET A 922 -24.51 -0.42 7.54
CA MET A 922 -23.58 0.38 8.38
C MET A 922 -24.27 0.66 9.73
N VAL A 923 -23.50 0.69 10.83
CA VAL A 923 -23.87 1.41 12.06
C VAL A 923 -22.83 2.53 12.24
N PRO A 924 -23.05 3.75 11.71
CA PRO A 924 -22.49 4.92 12.34
C PRO A 924 -23.22 5.16 13.69
N PRO A 925 -22.59 5.83 14.67
CA PRO A 925 -23.26 6.16 15.92
C PRO A 925 -24.54 6.96 15.64
N VAL A 926 -25.58 6.60 16.40
CA VAL A 926 -26.96 7.11 16.43
C VAL A 926 -27.12 8.53 15.87
N ASP A 927 -28.10 8.67 14.99
CA ASP A 927 -28.69 9.94 14.57
C ASP A 927 -29.28 10.69 15.79
N GLU A 928 -28.60 11.73 16.25
CA GLU A 928 -29.04 12.60 17.35
C GLU A 928 -30.45 13.19 17.13
N VAL A 929 -30.94 13.26 15.89
CA VAL A 929 -32.23 13.90 15.56
C VAL A 929 -33.40 12.96 15.85
N ALA A 930 -33.26 11.65 15.61
CA ALA A 930 -34.31 10.67 15.94
C ALA A 930 -34.47 10.47 17.46
N TRP A 931 -33.38 10.56 18.23
CA TRP A 931 -33.41 10.48 19.70
C TRP A 931 -34.03 11.73 20.35
N ARG A 932 -33.80 12.92 19.78
CA ARG A 932 -34.40 14.19 20.24
C ARG A 932 -35.87 14.34 19.87
N ASN A 933 -36.38 13.59 18.89
CA ASN A 933 -37.77 13.69 18.44
C ASN A 933 -38.69 12.65 19.09
N ALA A 934 -38.14 11.60 19.72
CA ALA A 934 -38.92 10.60 20.48
C ALA A 934 -39.17 11.02 21.93
N ASN A 935 -38.46 12.05 22.42
CA ASN A 935 -38.75 12.74 23.66
C ASN A 935 -38.67 14.23 23.37
N GLU A 936 -39.81 14.92 23.42
CA GLU A 936 -39.81 16.31 23.86
C GLU A 936 -38.99 16.48 25.15
#